data_AF-A0A6N8IH83-F1
#
_entry.id   AF-A0A6N8IH83-F1
#
_cell.length_a   1.000
_cell.length_b   1.000
_cell.length_c   1.000
_cell.angle_alpha   90.00
_cell.angle_beta   90.00
_cell.angle_gamma   90.00
#
_symmetry.space_group_name_H-M   'P 1'
#
loop_
_entity.id
_entity.type
_entity.pdbx_description
1 polymer ?
#
loop_
_entity_poly.entity_id
_entity_poly.type
_entity_poly.pdbx_seq_one_letter_code
_entity_poly.pdbx_strand_id
1 'polypeptide(L)'
;MTKRIICICLAALVATSGMQAAPAEAAPTEAAPTEAAPTEAAPTEAADTEGYGGFELSDWSWSELGGGVKLDRYKGESRKVAVPGKIGGYDKVYFTGSGMLFSLNNNKDSVTHFKTVAVDGVKPEFVGSLHDNFRFMRALEYVDMSQCEKRDVQGNRLDMMFYECTNLKYVDVTGLVNQAYVSAKDVFGNCPNLETIIGLDTWDVSGIESFFCMFDGCESLTDIDISNWNMSSATSTYCMFSECYSLESVSLPDFSNSINLQTSSGMFMNCTSLTSVDLSRFSPPNLEYAQSMFYGCRALERADLSFLNSGKLKVLSQIFEECTSLKEVVMPETNHWLTLASRMFYNCPSLDFVDLRSLDLSRVTEGAFTENFFLNPSEDGTENRLLVLSTDEKVINYNFDWDNRTGSGPTMDANGGTFASNLEGVRKDSSIFVLPELSNAAFENAIANVVENFEVPHKEGCTFDGWEKVENITVSSIMAESAFSRLNRDKYKARWSTEASVINRSPVISAEDRSLKVGDAFDPLDGVSAHDEEDGPIALSADNVMFNDVDASRPGNYSVTYRVMDSGGASSEKSIAVKVVDEHVTQLVTPTGEETPGGKTAGGEPKAMPRTGDGPFGVGIFGLALLSLGGLLLALRRTKS
;
A
#
# COMPACT_ATOMS: atom_id res chain seq x y z
N MET A 1 -42.47 4.97 15.57
CA MET A 1 -41.11 5.35 16.01
C MET A 1 -40.31 5.63 14.77
N THR A 2 -39.86 6.88 14.60
CA THR A 2 -39.54 7.41 13.27
C THR A 2 -38.04 7.60 13.13
N LYS A 3 -37.36 6.72 12.36
CA LYS A 3 -35.99 7.00 11.91
C LYS A 3 -36.05 8.14 10.89
N ARG A 4 -35.81 9.37 11.34
CA ARG A 4 -35.44 10.47 10.45
C ARG A 4 -33.95 10.36 10.18
N ILE A 5 -33.58 9.70 9.10
CA ILE A 5 -32.24 9.89 8.53
C ILE A 5 -32.32 11.22 7.79
N ILE A 6 -31.68 12.24 8.36
CA ILE A 6 -31.35 13.47 7.66
C ILE A 6 -29.89 13.28 7.26
N CYS A 7 -29.62 13.19 5.96
CA CYS A 7 -28.25 13.11 5.43
C CYS A 7 -27.51 14.42 5.73
N ILE A 8 -26.85 14.48 6.89
CA ILE A 8 -25.82 15.47 7.23
C ILE A 8 -24.47 14.76 7.09
N CYS A 9 -24.06 14.53 5.84
CA CYS A 9 -22.74 13.99 5.52
C CYS A 9 -21.71 15.13 5.46
N LEU A 10 -21.39 15.70 6.63
CA LEU A 10 -20.21 16.56 6.85
C LEU A 10 -19.97 16.84 8.35
N ALA A 11 -19.21 15.95 9.03
CA ALA A 11 -18.27 16.23 10.13
C ALA A 11 -17.83 14.91 10.78
N ALA A 12 -16.54 14.77 11.07
CA ALA A 12 -15.95 13.56 11.63
C ALA A 12 -16.59 13.12 12.97
N LEU A 13 -16.84 11.82 13.13
CA LEU A 13 -16.83 11.18 14.44
C LEU A 13 -16.30 9.74 14.35
N VAL A 14 -15.15 9.51 14.98
CA VAL A 14 -14.63 8.17 15.26
C VAL A 14 -15.57 7.49 16.26
N ALA A 15 -16.19 6.37 15.85
CA ALA A 15 -16.93 5.50 16.76
C ALA A 15 -16.85 4.04 16.30
N THR A 16 -16.06 3.26 17.04
CA THR A 16 -16.03 1.80 16.91
C THR A 16 -17.36 1.19 17.35
N SER A 17 -17.99 0.38 16.48
CA SER A 17 -18.93 -0.65 16.92
C SER A 17 -18.89 -1.81 15.95
N GLY A 18 -18.58 -3.01 16.45
CA GLY A 18 -18.41 -4.20 15.61
C GLY A 18 -19.75 -4.68 15.07
N MET A 19 -19.82 -4.88 13.75
CA MET A 19 -20.89 -5.64 13.12
C MET A 19 -20.36 -7.03 12.78
N GLN A 20 -21.03 -8.05 13.31
CA GLN A 20 -20.53 -9.42 13.32
C GLN A 20 -20.66 -10.03 11.92
N ALA A 21 -19.51 -10.36 11.30
CA ALA A 21 -19.49 -10.96 9.97
C ALA A 21 -20.25 -12.29 9.94
N ALA A 22 -21.20 -12.42 9.01
CA ALA A 22 -21.64 -13.71 8.53
C ALA A 22 -20.53 -14.30 7.64
N PRO A 23 -20.28 -15.63 7.68
CA PRO A 23 -19.15 -16.22 6.96
C PRO A 23 -19.36 -16.15 5.45
N ALA A 24 -18.30 -15.80 4.73
CA ALA A 24 -18.27 -15.93 3.27
C ALA A 24 -18.31 -17.41 2.87
N GLU A 25 -19.29 -17.79 2.03
CA GLU A 25 -19.19 -19.04 1.27
C GLU A 25 -18.21 -18.87 0.10
N ALA A 26 -17.48 -19.93 -0.20
CA ALA A 26 -16.36 -19.88 -1.14
C ALA A 26 -16.82 -19.67 -2.60
N ALA A 27 -16.08 -18.83 -3.32
CA ALA A 27 -16.27 -18.64 -4.76
C ALA A 27 -16.03 -19.95 -5.54
N PRO A 28 -16.86 -20.26 -6.56
CA PRO A 28 -16.53 -21.28 -7.55
C PRO A 28 -15.49 -20.77 -8.55
N THR A 29 -14.66 -21.68 -9.03
CA THR A 29 -13.56 -21.47 -9.99
C THR A 29 -14.02 -21.07 -11.38
N GLU A 30 -13.17 -20.28 -12.07
CA GLU A 30 -13.13 -19.96 -13.51
C GLU A 30 -14.32 -20.45 -14.38
N ALA A 31 -15.20 -19.51 -14.75
CA ALA A 31 -16.08 -19.67 -15.89
C ALA A 31 -15.49 -18.92 -17.10
N ALA A 32 -15.36 -19.63 -18.23
CA ALA A 32 -15.07 -19.04 -19.54
C ALA A 32 -16.15 -18.00 -19.92
N PRO A 33 -15.87 -17.02 -20.80
CA PRO A 33 -16.77 -15.90 -21.05
C PRO A 33 -18.11 -16.39 -21.61
N THR A 34 -19.13 -16.39 -20.75
CA THR A 34 -20.52 -16.57 -21.16
C THR A 34 -20.94 -15.35 -21.97
N GLU A 35 -21.51 -15.60 -23.16
CA GLU A 35 -22.22 -14.57 -23.92
C GLU A 35 -23.18 -13.82 -23.00
N ALA A 36 -23.20 -12.49 -23.13
CA ALA A 36 -24.15 -11.66 -22.40
C ALA A 36 -25.57 -12.20 -22.65
N ALA A 37 -26.27 -12.55 -21.57
CA ALA A 37 -27.68 -12.88 -21.66
C ALA A 37 -28.41 -11.69 -22.33
N PRO A 38 -29.34 -11.93 -23.27
CA PRO A 38 -30.04 -10.85 -23.92
C PRO A 38 -30.75 -10.02 -22.85
N THR A 39 -30.46 -8.72 -22.80
CA THR A 39 -31.24 -7.76 -22.04
C THR A 39 -32.71 -7.97 -22.37
N GLU A 40 -33.51 -8.30 -21.36
CA GLU A 40 -34.94 -8.47 -21.52
C GLU A 40 -35.50 -7.12 -21.94
N ALA A 41 -35.92 -7.02 -23.20
CA ALA A 41 -36.26 -5.74 -23.80
C ALA A 41 -37.38 -5.06 -23.00
N ALA A 42 -37.21 -3.77 -22.72
CA ALA A 42 -38.17 -2.98 -21.94
C ALA A 42 -39.62 -3.28 -22.37
N PRO A 43 -40.54 -3.54 -21.41
CA PRO A 43 -41.83 -4.14 -21.72
C PRO A 43 -42.62 -3.28 -22.69
N THR A 44 -42.95 -3.85 -23.85
CA THR A 44 -43.67 -3.17 -24.93
C THR A 44 -45.18 -2.96 -24.65
N GLU A 45 -45.57 -2.84 -23.37
CA GLU A 45 -46.93 -2.54 -22.89
C GLU A 45 -47.42 -1.11 -23.25
N ALA A 46 -46.63 -0.29 -23.96
CA ALA A 46 -46.97 1.09 -24.30
C ALA A 46 -48.35 1.25 -24.96
N ALA A 47 -48.76 0.30 -25.82
CA ALA A 47 -50.08 0.31 -26.47
C ALA A 47 -51.18 -0.48 -25.72
N ASP A 48 -50.83 -1.28 -24.70
CA ASP A 48 -51.81 -2.10 -23.99
C ASP A 48 -52.58 -1.28 -22.95
N THR A 49 -53.88 -1.56 -22.85
CA THR A 49 -54.80 -0.98 -21.87
C THR A 49 -55.57 -2.07 -21.10
N GLU A 50 -55.26 -3.35 -21.32
CA GLU A 50 -55.89 -4.47 -20.61
C GLU A 50 -55.63 -4.39 -19.10
N GLY A 51 -56.68 -4.57 -18.30
CA GLY A 51 -56.63 -4.46 -16.84
C GLY A 51 -56.53 -3.04 -16.26
N TYR A 52 -56.34 -2.00 -17.08
CA TYR A 52 -56.34 -0.61 -16.61
C TYR A 52 -57.78 -0.10 -16.38
N GLY A 53 -58.02 0.52 -15.22
CA GLY A 53 -59.22 1.31 -14.96
C GLY A 53 -58.98 2.81 -15.21
N GLY A 54 -60.06 3.62 -15.19
CA GLY A 54 -59.97 5.08 -15.39
C GLY A 54 -60.48 5.57 -16.74
N PHE A 55 -60.98 4.69 -17.60
CA PHE A 55 -61.58 5.06 -18.90
C PHE A 55 -63.04 5.54 -18.80
N GLU A 56 -63.73 5.27 -17.68
CA GLU A 56 -65.08 5.77 -17.46
C GLU A 56 -65.11 6.98 -16.53
N LEU A 57 -65.96 7.97 -16.80
CA LEU A 57 -66.11 9.13 -15.92
C LEU A 57 -66.66 8.74 -14.52
N SER A 58 -67.30 7.56 -14.42
CA SER A 58 -67.69 6.85 -13.19
C SER A 58 -66.52 6.67 -12.22
N ASP A 59 -65.33 6.33 -12.76
CA ASP A 59 -64.12 6.02 -12.02
C ASP A 59 -63.53 7.25 -11.31
N TRP A 60 -64.02 8.46 -11.61
CA TRP A 60 -63.41 9.71 -11.17
C TRP A 60 -64.37 10.62 -10.42
N SER A 61 -63.87 11.29 -9.39
CA SER A 61 -64.38 12.60 -8.98
C SER A 61 -63.66 13.64 -9.82
N TRP A 62 -64.39 14.63 -10.31
CA TRP A 62 -63.92 15.57 -11.29
C TRP A 62 -64.58 16.95 -11.13
N SER A 63 -63.97 17.95 -11.75
CA SER A 63 -64.44 19.33 -11.83
C SER A 63 -64.28 19.87 -13.25
N GLU A 64 -65.04 20.89 -13.63
CA GLU A 64 -64.84 21.56 -14.92
C GLU A 64 -63.66 22.54 -14.86
N LEU A 65 -62.82 22.53 -15.90
CA LEU A 65 -61.70 23.45 -16.04
C LEU A 65 -61.57 23.89 -17.50
N GLY A 66 -61.70 25.19 -17.78
CA GLY A 66 -61.37 25.76 -19.09
C GLY A 66 -61.97 25.02 -20.31
N GLY A 67 -63.24 24.62 -20.23
CA GLY A 67 -63.96 23.91 -21.30
C GLY A 67 -63.71 22.40 -21.38
N GLY A 68 -62.96 21.82 -20.44
CA GLY A 68 -62.74 20.37 -20.31
C GLY A 68 -62.97 19.88 -18.88
N VAL A 69 -62.63 18.61 -18.64
CA VAL A 69 -62.80 17.93 -17.36
C VAL A 69 -61.47 17.74 -16.65
N LYS A 70 -61.38 18.13 -15.38
CA LYS A 70 -60.23 17.89 -14.51
C LYS A 70 -60.52 16.72 -13.58
N LEU A 71 -59.66 15.70 -13.62
CA LEU A 71 -59.74 14.54 -12.75
C LEU A 71 -59.12 14.88 -11.39
N ASP A 72 -59.92 14.80 -10.33
CA ASP A 72 -59.55 15.21 -8.97
C ASP A 72 -59.24 14.02 -8.04
N ARG A 73 -59.91 12.87 -8.26
CA ARG A 73 -59.68 11.64 -7.48
C ARG A 73 -60.20 10.41 -8.23
N TYR A 74 -59.35 9.41 -8.43
CA TYR A 74 -59.71 8.06 -8.83
C TYR A 74 -60.50 7.36 -7.69
N LYS A 75 -61.49 6.56 -8.08
CA LYS A 75 -62.41 5.81 -7.20
C LYS A 75 -62.63 4.38 -7.69
N GLY A 76 -62.07 4.00 -8.83
CA GLY A 76 -62.14 2.63 -9.34
C GLY A 76 -61.32 1.65 -8.51
N GLU A 77 -61.56 0.36 -8.71
CA GLU A 77 -60.94 -0.70 -7.92
C GLU A 77 -59.61 -1.22 -8.52
N SER A 78 -59.29 -0.89 -9.78
CA SER A 78 -58.05 -1.38 -10.40
C SER A 78 -56.81 -0.70 -9.80
N ARG A 79 -55.75 -1.50 -9.61
CA ARG A 79 -54.41 -1.02 -9.21
C ARG A 79 -53.61 -0.49 -10.40
N LYS A 80 -54.03 -0.81 -11.64
CA LYS A 80 -53.51 -0.22 -12.88
C LYS A 80 -54.45 0.93 -13.28
N VAL A 81 -53.97 2.17 -13.29
CA VAL A 81 -54.78 3.38 -13.50
C VAL A 81 -54.33 4.11 -14.77
N ALA A 82 -55.26 4.34 -15.69
CA ALA A 82 -55.04 5.07 -16.93
C ALA A 82 -55.77 6.42 -16.92
N VAL A 83 -55.09 7.46 -17.42
CA VAL A 83 -55.71 8.78 -17.70
C VAL A 83 -55.86 8.92 -19.22
N PRO A 84 -57.08 8.85 -19.77
CA PRO A 84 -57.31 9.06 -21.19
C PRO A 84 -57.39 10.54 -21.54
N GLY A 85 -56.97 10.92 -22.76
CA GLY A 85 -57.09 12.29 -23.28
C GLY A 85 -58.51 12.72 -23.64
N LYS A 86 -59.45 11.77 -23.68
CA LYS A 86 -60.89 11.99 -23.82
C LYS A 86 -61.67 11.11 -22.85
N ILE A 87 -62.69 11.63 -22.20
CA ILE A 87 -63.54 10.86 -21.26
C ILE A 87 -64.94 11.47 -21.15
N GLY A 88 -65.98 10.63 -21.07
CA GLY A 88 -67.35 11.08 -20.79
C GLY A 88 -67.93 12.13 -21.75
N GLY A 89 -67.42 12.21 -22.99
CA GLY A 89 -67.83 13.22 -23.98
C GLY A 89 -67.00 14.52 -23.95
N TYR A 90 -66.02 14.64 -23.06
CA TYR A 90 -65.06 15.75 -23.07
C TYR A 90 -63.85 15.40 -23.94
N ASP A 91 -63.61 16.19 -25.00
CA ASP A 91 -62.40 16.14 -25.84
C ASP A 91 -61.19 16.87 -25.19
N LYS A 92 -61.24 17.10 -23.87
CA LYS A 92 -60.19 17.78 -23.13
C LYS A 92 -60.15 17.33 -21.68
N VAL A 93 -59.11 16.60 -21.31
CA VAL A 93 -58.93 16.01 -19.98
C VAL A 93 -57.69 16.60 -19.30
N TYR A 94 -57.83 17.03 -18.06
CA TYR A 94 -56.75 17.51 -17.21
C TYR A 94 -56.55 16.59 -16.01
N PHE A 95 -55.31 16.45 -15.56
CA PHE A 95 -54.99 15.64 -14.39
C PHE A 95 -53.87 16.27 -13.55
N THR A 96 -53.77 15.85 -12.29
CA THR A 96 -52.74 16.31 -11.33
C THR A 96 -51.87 15.13 -10.89
N GLY A 97 -51.03 15.32 -9.86
CA GLY A 97 -50.18 14.24 -9.33
C GLY A 97 -50.89 13.16 -8.51
N SER A 98 -50.14 12.32 -7.79
CA SER A 98 -50.70 11.20 -7.00
C SER A 98 -51.76 11.56 -5.97
N GLY A 99 -51.94 12.85 -5.66
CA GLY A 99 -53.11 13.34 -4.93
C GLY A 99 -54.46 12.98 -5.56
N MET A 100 -54.51 12.55 -6.82
CA MET A 100 -55.70 11.93 -7.43
C MET A 100 -55.70 10.39 -7.39
N LEU A 101 -54.54 9.74 -7.26
CA LEU A 101 -54.35 8.30 -7.52
C LEU A 101 -54.74 7.39 -6.35
N PHE A 102 -55.97 7.52 -5.84
CA PHE A 102 -56.50 6.65 -4.79
C PHE A 102 -57.18 5.41 -5.37
N SER A 103 -56.59 4.22 -5.19
CA SER A 103 -57.23 2.93 -5.49
C SER A 103 -57.52 2.16 -4.18
N LEU A 104 -57.95 0.90 -4.28
CA LEU A 104 -58.24 -0.09 -3.24
C LEU A 104 -58.25 0.43 -1.78
N ASN A 105 -59.45 0.50 -1.19
CA ASN A 105 -59.69 1.06 0.15
C ASN A 105 -59.29 2.55 0.29
N ASN A 106 -59.32 3.31 -0.81
CA ASN A 106 -58.97 4.73 -0.85
C ASN A 106 -57.54 4.99 -0.33
N ASN A 107 -56.60 4.12 -0.73
CA ASN A 107 -55.17 4.22 -0.43
C ASN A 107 -54.39 4.49 -1.73
N LYS A 108 -53.62 5.59 -1.77
CA LYS A 108 -52.79 5.90 -2.94
C LYS A 108 -51.64 4.90 -3.15
N ASP A 109 -51.09 4.37 -2.06
CA ASP A 109 -49.97 3.41 -2.09
C ASP A 109 -50.42 2.00 -2.51
N SER A 110 -51.67 1.84 -2.99
CA SER A 110 -52.17 0.60 -3.59
C SER A 110 -52.00 0.54 -5.10
N VAL A 111 -51.83 1.69 -5.77
CA VAL A 111 -51.62 1.78 -7.22
C VAL A 111 -50.26 1.19 -7.59
N THR A 112 -50.23 0.34 -8.62
CA THR A 112 -49.02 -0.32 -9.11
C THR A 112 -48.60 0.19 -10.47
N HIS A 113 -49.54 0.52 -11.35
CA HIS A 113 -49.23 1.02 -12.69
C HIS A 113 -50.01 2.32 -12.90
N PHE A 114 -49.33 3.34 -13.42
CA PHE A 114 -49.95 4.57 -13.89
C PHE A 114 -49.58 4.80 -15.35
N LYS A 115 -50.56 5.04 -16.22
CA LYS A 115 -50.26 5.51 -17.59
C LYS A 115 -51.18 6.61 -18.09
N THR A 116 -50.67 7.36 -19.06
CA THR A 116 -51.43 8.34 -19.84
C THR A 116 -51.76 7.74 -21.20
N VAL A 117 -52.92 8.05 -21.76
CA VAL A 117 -53.39 7.44 -23.02
C VAL A 117 -53.97 8.51 -23.94
N ALA A 118 -53.38 8.68 -25.12
CA ALA A 118 -53.96 9.52 -26.15
C ALA A 118 -55.18 8.83 -26.78
N VAL A 119 -56.31 9.53 -26.92
CA VAL A 119 -57.55 9.00 -27.52
C VAL A 119 -57.91 9.84 -28.74
N ASP A 120 -58.02 9.20 -29.90
CA ASP A 120 -58.10 9.85 -31.23
C ASP A 120 -56.98 10.90 -31.47
N GLY A 121 -55.79 10.68 -30.92
CA GLY A 121 -54.67 11.62 -30.98
C GLY A 121 -54.77 12.82 -30.01
N VAL A 122 -55.82 12.93 -29.20
CA VAL A 122 -55.92 13.92 -28.13
C VAL A 122 -55.22 13.39 -26.88
N LYS A 123 -54.24 14.16 -26.37
CA LYS A 123 -53.47 13.86 -25.15
C LYS A 123 -54.14 14.47 -23.90
N PRO A 124 -54.08 13.82 -22.72
CA PRO A 124 -54.43 14.46 -21.45
C PRO A 124 -53.38 15.52 -21.04
N GLU A 125 -53.82 16.62 -20.45
CA GLU A 125 -52.97 17.73 -20.01
C GLU A 125 -52.65 17.64 -18.50
N PHE A 126 -51.37 17.48 -18.14
CA PHE A 126 -50.91 17.57 -16.75
C PHE A 126 -50.93 19.02 -16.28
N VAL A 127 -51.63 19.30 -15.18
CA VAL A 127 -51.76 20.63 -14.57
C VAL A 127 -51.21 20.65 -13.13
N GLY A 128 -50.36 21.63 -12.84
CA GLY A 128 -49.74 21.83 -11.53
C GLY A 128 -48.27 21.37 -11.45
N SER A 129 -47.86 21.00 -10.23
CA SER A 129 -46.46 20.73 -9.88
C SER A 129 -46.08 19.25 -9.96
N LEU A 130 -44.85 18.98 -10.41
CA LEU A 130 -44.22 17.66 -10.39
C LEU A 130 -43.43 17.39 -9.09
N HIS A 131 -43.31 18.39 -8.21
CA HIS A 131 -42.75 18.21 -6.86
C HIS A 131 -43.61 17.23 -6.04
N ASP A 132 -42.97 16.30 -5.31
CA ASP A 132 -43.60 15.30 -4.44
C ASP A 132 -44.61 14.37 -5.17
N ASN A 133 -44.60 14.32 -6.52
CA ASN A 133 -45.77 13.89 -7.29
C ASN A 133 -46.24 12.46 -7.02
N PHE A 134 -45.34 11.47 -7.10
CA PHE A 134 -45.56 10.04 -6.83
C PHE A 134 -44.90 9.60 -5.52
N ARG A 135 -44.30 10.54 -4.78
CA ARG A 135 -43.49 10.28 -3.58
C ARG A 135 -44.11 9.29 -2.59
N PHE A 136 -43.28 8.37 -2.10
CA PHE A 136 -43.59 7.27 -1.19
C PHE A 136 -44.61 6.24 -1.71
N MET A 137 -44.98 6.23 -3.00
CA MET A 137 -45.87 5.20 -3.55
C MET A 137 -45.13 3.87 -3.72
N ARG A 138 -44.86 3.18 -2.60
CA ARG A 138 -44.00 1.99 -2.54
C ARG A 138 -44.51 0.77 -3.30
N ALA A 139 -45.78 0.72 -3.70
CA ALA A 139 -46.32 -0.33 -4.58
C ALA A 139 -46.28 0.03 -6.07
N LEU A 140 -45.90 1.27 -6.43
CA LEU A 140 -45.79 1.71 -7.82
C LEU A 140 -44.61 1.00 -8.48
N GLU A 141 -44.88 0.33 -9.59
CA GLU A 141 -43.96 -0.52 -10.35
C GLU A 141 -43.70 0.08 -11.75
N TYR A 142 -44.71 0.72 -12.35
CA TYR A 142 -44.67 1.21 -13.73
C TYR A 142 -45.33 2.59 -13.86
N VAL A 143 -44.65 3.52 -14.54
CA VAL A 143 -45.15 4.88 -14.83
C VAL A 143 -44.91 5.20 -16.30
N ASP A 144 -45.97 5.52 -17.04
CA ASP A 144 -45.91 5.95 -18.44
C ASP A 144 -46.62 7.30 -18.63
N MET A 145 -45.83 8.36 -18.73
CA MET A 145 -46.31 9.72 -19.01
C MET A 145 -46.10 10.12 -20.48
N SER A 146 -45.76 9.18 -21.39
CA SER A 146 -45.41 9.50 -22.79
C SER A 146 -46.53 10.20 -23.57
N GLN A 147 -47.79 9.90 -23.23
CA GLN A 147 -48.96 10.38 -23.93
C GLN A 147 -49.59 11.63 -23.31
N CYS A 148 -48.99 12.30 -22.31
CA CYS A 148 -49.48 13.59 -21.82
C CYS A 148 -48.76 14.81 -22.42
N GLU A 149 -49.26 15.99 -22.08
CA GLU A 149 -48.58 17.28 -22.25
C GLU A 149 -48.62 18.06 -20.93
N LYS A 150 -47.54 18.73 -20.53
CA LYS A 150 -47.53 19.59 -19.33
C LYS A 150 -47.90 21.03 -19.66
N ARG A 151 -48.94 21.55 -18.98
CA ARG A 151 -49.62 22.82 -19.34
C ARG A 151 -49.16 24.07 -18.58
N ASP A 152 -48.13 24.00 -17.74
CA ASP A 152 -47.70 25.11 -16.88
C ASP A 152 -46.17 25.23 -16.83
N VAL A 153 -45.70 26.47 -16.92
CA VAL A 153 -44.28 26.86 -17.01
C VAL A 153 -43.78 27.50 -15.70
N GLN A 154 -44.67 27.97 -14.81
CA GLN A 154 -44.28 28.81 -13.68
C GLN A 154 -44.03 27.99 -12.41
N GLY A 155 -42.75 27.82 -12.04
CA GLY A 155 -42.34 27.11 -10.82
C GLY A 155 -42.11 25.62 -11.03
N ASN A 156 -41.59 25.23 -12.19
CA ASN A 156 -41.30 23.84 -12.57
C ASN A 156 -40.17 23.23 -11.72
N ARG A 157 -40.55 22.59 -10.61
CA ARG A 157 -39.68 21.73 -9.79
C ARG A 157 -40.02 20.26 -10.03
N LEU A 158 -38.99 19.43 -10.09
CA LEU A 158 -39.05 17.97 -10.12
C LEU A 158 -38.75 17.34 -8.74
N ASP A 159 -38.47 18.18 -7.74
CA ASP A 159 -37.99 17.76 -6.43
C ASP A 159 -38.83 16.60 -5.84
N MET A 160 -38.17 15.48 -5.52
CA MET A 160 -38.79 14.29 -4.90
C MET A 160 -39.94 13.67 -5.72
N MET A 161 -39.99 13.83 -7.05
CA MET A 161 -41.10 13.37 -7.90
C MET A 161 -41.44 11.89 -7.69
N PHE A 162 -40.44 11.00 -7.65
CA PHE A 162 -40.57 9.56 -7.41
C PHE A 162 -39.88 9.09 -6.13
N TYR A 163 -39.45 10.00 -5.25
CA TYR A 163 -38.65 9.65 -4.07
C TYR A 163 -39.29 8.56 -3.21
N GLU A 164 -38.50 7.55 -2.84
CA GLU A 164 -38.91 6.33 -2.10
C GLU A 164 -40.05 5.53 -2.79
N CYS A 165 -40.15 5.53 -4.13
CA CYS A 165 -40.97 4.57 -4.86
C CYS A 165 -40.25 3.22 -4.98
N THR A 166 -40.19 2.48 -3.87
CA THR A 166 -39.27 1.34 -3.71
C THR A 166 -39.45 0.20 -4.71
N ASN A 167 -40.63 0.03 -5.31
CA ASN A 167 -40.90 -1.02 -6.30
C ASN A 167 -40.83 -0.53 -7.76
N LEU A 168 -40.55 0.75 -7.99
CA LEU A 168 -40.62 1.37 -9.31
C LEU A 168 -39.50 0.83 -10.20
N LYS A 169 -39.87 0.23 -11.34
CA LYS A 169 -38.95 -0.38 -12.31
C LYS A 169 -38.79 0.43 -13.59
N TYR A 170 -39.90 1.00 -14.05
CA TYR A 170 -39.99 1.67 -15.34
C TYR A 170 -40.64 3.04 -15.21
N VAL A 171 -40.01 4.04 -15.82
CA VAL A 171 -40.58 5.39 -15.97
C VAL A 171 -40.37 5.89 -17.40
N ASP A 172 -41.45 6.28 -18.07
CA ASP A 172 -41.40 7.13 -19.27
C ASP A 172 -41.88 8.54 -18.93
N VAL A 173 -40.98 9.53 -19.08
CA VAL A 173 -41.24 10.96 -18.85
C VAL A 173 -41.30 11.78 -20.15
N THR A 174 -41.38 11.15 -21.33
CA THR A 174 -41.34 11.86 -22.62
C THR A 174 -42.50 12.84 -22.85
N GLY A 175 -43.64 12.70 -22.16
CA GLY A 175 -44.71 13.71 -22.18
C GLY A 175 -44.44 14.97 -21.34
N LEU A 176 -43.28 15.07 -20.69
CA LEU A 176 -42.87 16.18 -19.82
C LEU A 176 -41.80 17.10 -20.47
N VAL A 177 -41.65 17.05 -21.80
CA VAL A 177 -40.66 17.83 -22.57
C VAL A 177 -40.66 19.35 -22.30
N ASN A 178 -39.51 19.99 -22.57
CA ASN A 178 -39.36 21.45 -22.77
C ASN A 178 -39.90 22.33 -21.63
N GLN A 179 -39.79 21.86 -20.40
CA GLN A 179 -40.05 22.66 -19.22
C GLN A 179 -38.74 23.30 -18.74
N ALA A 180 -38.72 24.62 -18.56
CA ALA A 180 -37.61 25.32 -17.91
C ALA A 180 -37.59 24.96 -16.42
N TYR A 181 -37.02 23.81 -16.09
CA TYR A 181 -36.96 23.28 -14.72
C TYR A 181 -35.98 24.09 -13.87
N VAL A 182 -36.32 24.30 -12.59
CA VAL A 182 -35.50 25.11 -11.66
C VAL A 182 -34.88 24.31 -10.52
N SER A 183 -35.31 23.06 -10.30
CA SER A 183 -34.79 22.18 -9.25
C SER A 183 -35.16 20.72 -9.54
N ALA A 184 -34.21 19.81 -9.37
CA ALA A 184 -34.36 18.36 -9.55
C ALA A 184 -33.62 17.59 -8.44
N LYS A 185 -33.96 17.87 -7.19
CA LYS A 185 -33.42 17.15 -6.04
C LYS A 185 -34.18 15.86 -5.81
N ASP A 186 -33.48 14.77 -5.48
CA ASP A 186 -34.10 13.53 -5.02
C ASP A 186 -35.15 12.94 -6.01
N VAL A 187 -35.10 13.26 -7.31
CA VAL A 187 -36.19 12.98 -8.27
C VAL A 187 -36.54 11.49 -8.32
N PHE A 188 -35.52 10.64 -8.36
CA PHE A 188 -35.61 9.18 -8.29
C PHE A 188 -34.95 8.62 -7.02
N GLY A 189 -34.67 9.47 -6.03
CA GLY A 189 -33.94 9.09 -4.82
C GLY A 189 -34.62 7.94 -4.06
N ASN A 190 -33.86 6.93 -3.66
CA ASN A 190 -34.29 5.68 -3.02
C ASN A 190 -35.33 4.90 -3.85
N CYS A 191 -35.07 4.73 -5.15
CA CYS A 191 -35.81 3.82 -6.04
C CYS A 191 -34.96 2.59 -6.41
N PRO A 192 -34.69 1.66 -5.47
CA PRO A 192 -33.71 0.58 -5.65
C PRO A 192 -34.01 -0.37 -6.81
N ASN A 193 -35.28 -0.56 -7.18
CA ASN A 193 -35.69 -1.42 -8.30
C ASN A 193 -35.75 -0.69 -9.66
N LEU A 194 -35.30 0.57 -9.77
CA LEU A 194 -35.44 1.35 -11.00
C LEU A 194 -34.43 0.88 -12.06
N GLU A 195 -34.96 0.27 -13.11
CA GLU A 195 -34.20 -0.36 -14.20
C GLU A 195 -34.21 0.48 -15.48
N THR A 196 -35.28 1.23 -15.76
CA THR A 196 -35.45 1.94 -17.04
C THR A 196 -36.07 3.33 -16.86
N ILE A 197 -35.43 4.34 -17.45
CA ILE A 197 -35.94 5.73 -17.53
C ILE A 197 -35.89 6.21 -18.98
N ILE A 198 -37.04 6.55 -19.55
CA ILE A 198 -37.15 7.05 -20.94
C ILE A 198 -37.51 8.54 -20.94
N GLY A 199 -36.80 9.34 -21.75
CA GLY A 199 -37.11 10.75 -21.98
C GLY A 199 -36.29 11.76 -21.19
N LEU A 200 -35.26 11.35 -20.44
CA LEU A 200 -34.34 12.28 -19.76
C LEU A 200 -33.59 13.21 -20.72
N ASP A 201 -33.39 12.76 -21.97
CA ASP A 201 -32.82 13.53 -23.07
C ASP A 201 -33.72 14.71 -23.49
N THR A 202 -35.01 14.67 -23.17
CA THR A 202 -36.01 15.69 -23.57
C THR A 202 -36.16 16.86 -22.60
N TRP A 203 -35.42 16.84 -21.47
CA TRP A 203 -35.56 17.82 -20.40
C TRP A 203 -34.65 19.04 -20.60
N ASP A 204 -35.23 20.25 -20.50
CA ASP A 204 -34.44 21.48 -20.37
C ASP A 204 -34.02 21.67 -18.91
N VAL A 205 -32.84 21.15 -18.58
CA VAL A 205 -32.23 21.26 -17.26
C VAL A 205 -31.38 22.54 -17.09
N SER A 206 -31.33 23.42 -18.10
CA SER A 206 -30.41 24.58 -18.09
C SER A 206 -30.70 25.62 -17.00
N GLY A 207 -31.90 25.61 -16.42
CA GLY A 207 -32.29 26.44 -15.28
C GLY A 207 -32.12 25.79 -13.91
N ILE A 208 -31.65 24.54 -13.82
CA ILE A 208 -31.57 23.79 -12.55
C ILE A 208 -30.30 24.16 -11.78
N GLU A 209 -30.49 24.68 -10.57
CA GLU A 209 -29.36 25.03 -9.68
C GLU A 209 -28.80 23.81 -8.92
N SER A 210 -29.55 22.72 -8.74
CA SER A 210 -29.13 21.60 -7.89
C SER A 210 -29.77 20.27 -8.30
N PHE A 211 -28.90 19.26 -8.44
CA PHE A 211 -29.19 17.85 -8.78
C PHE A 211 -28.91 16.92 -7.58
N PHE A 212 -29.07 17.46 -6.35
CA PHE A 212 -28.78 16.77 -5.09
C PHE A 212 -29.51 15.42 -5.04
N CYS A 213 -28.78 14.32 -4.84
CA CYS A 213 -29.32 12.95 -4.69
C CYS A 213 -30.30 12.52 -5.80
N MET A 214 -30.18 13.06 -7.03
CA MET A 214 -31.21 12.90 -8.07
C MET A 214 -31.53 11.42 -8.40
N PHE A 215 -30.53 10.56 -8.43
CA PHE A 215 -30.63 9.11 -8.64
C PHE A 215 -30.04 8.31 -7.46
N ASP A 216 -29.87 8.92 -6.30
CA ASP A 216 -29.32 8.27 -5.09
C ASP A 216 -30.11 7.01 -4.73
N GLY A 217 -29.46 5.88 -4.49
CA GLY A 217 -30.11 4.60 -4.19
C GLY A 217 -30.94 4.02 -5.35
N CYS A 218 -30.63 4.32 -6.61
CA CYS A 218 -31.15 3.60 -7.77
C CYS A 218 -30.35 2.30 -8.00
N GLU A 219 -30.42 1.38 -7.03
CA GLU A 219 -29.55 0.21 -6.91
C GLU A 219 -29.46 -0.65 -8.18
N SER A 220 -30.57 -0.80 -8.93
CA SER A 220 -30.69 -1.64 -10.14
C SER A 220 -30.38 -0.93 -11.48
N LEU A 221 -30.03 0.36 -11.46
CA LEU A 221 -29.76 1.12 -12.69
C LEU A 221 -28.38 0.74 -13.27
N THR A 222 -28.36 0.19 -14.49
CA THR A 222 -27.13 -0.32 -15.14
C THR A 222 -26.34 0.75 -15.89
N ASP A 223 -27.05 1.69 -16.52
CA ASP A 223 -26.48 2.75 -17.34
C ASP A 223 -27.36 3.99 -17.33
N ILE A 224 -26.75 5.15 -17.62
CA ILE A 224 -27.49 6.40 -17.80
C ILE A 224 -26.75 7.37 -18.73
N ASP A 225 -27.49 7.90 -19.71
CA ASP A 225 -27.02 8.97 -20.59
C ASP A 225 -27.69 10.30 -20.23
N ILE A 226 -26.86 11.26 -19.81
CA ILE A 226 -27.21 12.66 -19.60
C ILE A 226 -26.23 13.58 -20.34
N SER A 227 -25.57 13.08 -21.38
CA SER A 227 -24.47 13.76 -22.09
C SER A 227 -24.90 15.01 -22.85
N ASN A 228 -26.21 15.18 -23.07
CA ASN A 228 -26.85 16.31 -23.72
C ASN A 228 -27.31 17.42 -22.74
N TRP A 229 -27.25 17.19 -21.42
CA TRP A 229 -27.70 18.15 -20.41
C TRP A 229 -26.82 19.40 -20.34
N ASN A 230 -27.45 20.57 -20.24
CA ASN A 230 -26.73 21.82 -20.01
C ASN A 230 -26.61 22.12 -18.50
N MET A 231 -25.42 21.92 -17.95
CA MET A 231 -25.12 22.12 -16.53
C MET A 231 -24.69 23.56 -16.15
N SER A 232 -24.85 24.56 -17.03
CA SER A 232 -24.34 25.94 -16.80
C SER A 232 -24.82 26.62 -15.51
N SER A 233 -26.03 26.29 -15.05
CA SER A 233 -26.62 26.83 -13.82
C SER A 233 -26.37 25.96 -12.58
N ALA A 234 -25.80 24.76 -12.75
CA ALA A 234 -25.62 23.81 -11.66
C ALA A 234 -24.65 24.36 -10.59
N THR A 235 -25.06 24.29 -9.33
CA THR A 235 -24.25 24.62 -8.15
C THR A 235 -23.77 23.38 -7.39
N SER A 236 -24.49 22.26 -7.54
CA SER A 236 -24.25 21.01 -6.83
C SER A 236 -24.77 19.79 -7.61
N THR A 237 -23.90 18.79 -7.76
CA THR A 237 -24.21 17.40 -8.18
C THR A 237 -23.94 16.39 -7.05
N TYR A 238 -24.07 16.86 -5.81
CA TYR A 238 -23.82 16.08 -4.59
C TYR A 238 -24.64 14.78 -4.56
N CYS A 239 -23.96 13.64 -4.35
CA CYS A 239 -24.56 12.30 -4.30
C CYS A 239 -25.48 11.95 -5.48
N MET A 240 -25.28 12.55 -6.67
CA MET A 240 -26.21 12.43 -7.80
C MET A 240 -26.50 10.98 -8.24
N PHE A 241 -25.49 10.09 -8.20
CA PHE A 241 -25.59 8.66 -8.49
C PHE A 241 -25.08 7.79 -7.32
N SER A 242 -25.18 8.30 -6.09
CA SER A 242 -24.78 7.56 -4.90
C SER A 242 -25.62 6.27 -4.74
N GLU A 243 -25.03 5.20 -4.23
CA GLU A 243 -25.64 3.87 -4.02
C GLU A 243 -26.31 3.24 -5.27
N CYS A 244 -25.90 3.65 -6.48
CA CYS A 244 -26.27 2.96 -7.72
C CYS A 244 -25.38 1.71 -7.91
N TYR A 245 -25.60 0.69 -7.08
CA TYR A 245 -24.71 -0.48 -6.97
C TYR A 245 -24.46 -1.19 -8.32
N SER A 246 -25.47 -1.29 -9.18
CA SER A 246 -25.41 -1.92 -10.51
C SER A 246 -24.89 -1.03 -11.65
N LEU A 247 -24.55 0.24 -11.40
CA LEU A 247 -24.17 1.18 -12.47
C LEU A 247 -22.81 0.82 -13.07
N GLU A 248 -22.81 0.33 -14.31
CA GLU A 248 -21.61 -0.06 -15.06
C GLU A 248 -21.03 1.11 -15.88
N SER A 249 -21.88 2.04 -16.34
CA SER A 249 -21.45 3.17 -17.17
C SER A 249 -22.33 4.41 -17.02
N VAL A 250 -21.74 5.58 -17.30
CA VAL A 250 -22.43 6.88 -17.25
C VAL A 250 -21.90 7.80 -18.35
N SER A 251 -22.79 8.37 -19.17
CA SER A 251 -22.41 9.36 -20.18
C SER A 251 -22.68 10.77 -19.65
N LEU A 252 -21.61 11.46 -19.25
CA LEU A 252 -21.67 12.78 -18.61
C LEU A 252 -21.74 13.95 -19.63
N PRO A 253 -22.40 15.07 -19.25
CA PRO A 253 -22.38 16.30 -20.03
C PRO A 253 -21.02 17.02 -19.93
N ASP A 254 -20.87 18.09 -20.71
CA ASP A 254 -19.71 18.98 -20.65
C ASP A 254 -19.84 19.99 -19.50
N PHE A 255 -18.98 19.85 -18.49
CA PHE A 255 -18.97 20.72 -17.31
C PHE A 255 -18.08 21.96 -17.47
N SER A 256 -17.40 22.17 -18.60
CA SER A 256 -16.52 23.33 -18.83
C SER A 256 -17.21 24.69 -18.63
N ASN A 257 -18.51 24.76 -18.89
CA ASN A 257 -19.35 25.95 -18.70
C ASN A 257 -20.08 25.99 -17.34
N SER A 258 -19.89 25.00 -16.47
CA SER A 258 -20.53 24.90 -15.14
C SER A 258 -19.81 25.79 -14.12
N ILE A 259 -19.73 27.09 -14.40
CA ILE A 259 -18.99 28.07 -13.60
C ILE A 259 -19.53 28.23 -12.17
N ASN A 260 -20.75 27.77 -11.88
CA ASN A 260 -21.34 27.86 -10.55
C ASN A 260 -21.18 26.58 -9.73
N LEU A 261 -20.67 25.49 -10.31
CA LEU A 261 -20.61 24.17 -9.67
C LEU A 261 -19.52 24.16 -8.60
N GLN A 262 -19.91 24.08 -7.33
CA GLN A 262 -19.01 24.11 -6.17
C GLN A 262 -18.76 22.73 -5.58
N THR A 263 -19.69 21.78 -5.73
CA THR A 263 -19.56 20.43 -5.16
C THR A 263 -20.10 19.32 -6.05
N SER A 264 -19.32 18.25 -6.12
CA SER A 264 -19.68 16.94 -6.70
C SER A 264 -19.27 15.82 -5.74
N SER A 265 -19.26 16.13 -4.44
CA SER A 265 -18.92 15.18 -3.38
C SER A 265 -19.89 14.01 -3.38
N GLY A 266 -19.37 12.78 -3.21
CA GLY A 266 -20.15 11.56 -3.23
C GLY A 266 -20.86 11.23 -4.55
N MET A 267 -20.56 11.91 -5.66
CA MET A 267 -21.33 11.81 -6.91
C MET A 267 -21.52 10.37 -7.43
N PHE A 268 -20.54 9.49 -7.23
CA PHE A 268 -20.57 8.06 -7.55
C PHE A 268 -20.28 7.18 -6.32
N MET A 269 -20.59 7.66 -5.11
CA MET A 269 -20.40 6.90 -3.88
C MET A 269 -21.10 5.54 -3.96
N ASN A 270 -20.40 4.46 -3.64
CA ASN A 270 -20.87 3.07 -3.67
C ASN A 270 -21.41 2.58 -5.03
N CYS A 271 -20.99 3.18 -6.16
CA CYS A 271 -21.20 2.59 -7.49
C CYS A 271 -20.31 1.35 -7.67
N THR A 272 -20.69 0.23 -7.04
CA THR A 272 -19.81 -0.94 -6.88
C THR A 272 -19.47 -1.65 -8.19
N SER A 273 -20.30 -1.54 -9.22
CA SER A 273 -20.08 -2.12 -10.56
C SER A 273 -19.34 -1.20 -11.54
N LEU A 274 -19.07 0.06 -11.18
CA LEU A 274 -18.47 1.04 -12.08
C LEU A 274 -16.98 0.73 -12.30
N THR A 275 -16.64 0.11 -13.44
CA THR A 275 -15.25 -0.32 -13.74
C THR A 275 -14.33 0.81 -14.18
N SER A 276 -14.90 1.83 -14.82
CA SER A 276 -14.20 3.02 -15.32
C SER A 276 -15.19 4.17 -15.49
N VAL A 277 -14.69 5.41 -15.53
CA VAL A 277 -15.51 6.61 -15.75
C VAL A 277 -14.77 7.58 -16.68
N ASP A 278 -15.45 8.05 -17.73
CA ASP A 278 -14.90 9.10 -18.59
C ASP A 278 -15.14 10.47 -17.95
N LEU A 279 -14.08 11.04 -17.38
CA LEU A 279 -14.08 12.37 -16.77
C LEU A 279 -13.46 13.43 -17.70
N SER A 280 -13.16 13.12 -18.96
CA SER A 280 -12.55 14.06 -19.91
C SER A 280 -13.38 15.32 -20.17
N ARG A 281 -14.71 15.21 -20.03
CA ARG A 281 -15.68 16.31 -20.15
C ARG A 281 -16.08 16.93 -18.81
N PHE A 282 -15.67 16.33 -17.69
CA PHE A 282 -15.99 16.80 -16.35
C PHE A 282 -14.99 17.89 -15.91
N SER A 283 -15.04 19.10 -16.48
CA SER A 283 -14.08 20.18 -16.16
C SER A 283 -14.71 21.46 -15.55
N PRO A 284 -15.40 21.38 -14.39
CA PRO A 284 -16.03 22.54 -13.74
C PRO A 284 -15.02 23.56 -13.21
N PRO A 285 -15.02 24.84 -13.69
CA PRO A 285 -13.96 25.82 -13.37
C PRO A 285 -13.88 26.30 -11.92
N ASN A 286 -14.88 26.03 -11.08
CA ASN A 286 -14.98 26.57 -9.72
C ASN A 286 -15.29 25.49 -8.66
N LEU A 287 -15.06 24.22 -8.98
CA LEU A 287 -15.29 23.10 -8.07
C LEU A 287 -14.38 23.21 -6.83
N GLU A 288 -14.98 23.20 -5.64
CA GLU A 288 -14.26 23.32 -4.37
C GLU A 288 -14.25 21.99 -3.58
N TYR A 289 -15.28 21.15 -3.75
CA TYR A 289 -15.50 19.94 -2.95
C TYR A 289 -15.77 18.71 -3.83
N ALA A 290 -14.89 17.72 -3.74
CA ALA A 290 -15.03 16.42 -4.40
C ALA A 290 -14.73 15.25 -3.42
N GLN A 291 -14.95 15.45 -2.12
CA GLN A 291 -14.74 14.36 -1.15
C GLN A 291 -15.64 13.17 -1.44
N SER A 292 -15.12 11.97 -1.19
CA SER A 292 -15.84 10.70 -1.34
C SER A 292 -16.42 10.44 -2.74
N MET A 293 -15.97 11.14 -3.79
CA MET A 293 -16.60 11.12 -5.12
C MET A 293 -16.73 9.70 -5.72
N PHE A 294 -15.73 8.83 -5.47
CA PHE A 294 -15.71 7.43 -5.87
C PHE A 294 -15.59 6.48 -4.66
N TYR A 295 -15.93 6.94 -3.44
CA TYR A 295 -15.92 6.11 -2.23
C TYR A 295 -16.65 4.78 -2.51
N GLY A 296 -16.07 3.64 -2.19
CA GLY A 296 -16.72 2.33 -2.35
C GLY A 296 -16.95 1.86 -3.79
N CYS A 297 -16.36 2.51 -4.81
CA CYS A 297 -16.38 2.03 -6.19
C CYS A 297 -15.47 0.79 -6.35
N ARG A 298 -15.93 -0.35 -5.82
CA ARG A 298 -15.10 -1.55 -5.64
C ARG A 298 -14.61 -2.19 -6.94
N ALA A 299 -15.31 -2.02 -8.06
CA ALA A 299 -14.87 -2.49 -9.38
C ALA A 299 -14.00 -1.47 -10.16
N LEU A 300 -13.85 -0.23 -9.69
CA LEU A 300 -13.15 0.83 -10.41
C LEU A 300 -11.66 0.51 -10.54
N GLU A 301 -11.19 0.18 -11.74
CA GLU A 301 -9.79 -0.18 -11.97
C GLU A 301 -8.89 1.02 -12.28
N ARG A 302 -9.46 2.06 -12.91
CA ARG A 302 -8.75 3.26 -13.36
C ARG A 302 -9.56 4.52 -13.15
N ALA A 303 -8.92 5.55 -12.62
CA ALA A 303 -9.51 6.89 -12.49
C ALA A 303 -8.60 7.99 -13.06
N ASP A 304 -9.19 9.01 -13.68
CA ASP A 304 -8.48 10.14 -14.25
C ASP A 304 -8.86 11.46 -13.55
N LEU A 305 -7.94 11.99 -12.74
CA LEU A 305 -8.14 13.21 -11.97
C LEU A 305 -7.68 14.48 -12.71
N SER A 306 -7.47 14.44 -14.03
CA SER A 306 -7.07 15.60 -14.83
C SER A 306 -8.04 16.79 -14.72
N PHE A 307 -9.29 16.56 -14.31
CA PHE A 307 -10.26 17.63 -14.03
C PHE A 307 -9.89 18.56 -12.88
N LEU A 308 -9.01 18.13 -11.97
CA LEU A 308 -8.57 18.93 -10.81
C LEU A 308 -7.69 20.13 -11.18
N ASN A 309 -7.25 20.22 -12.44
CA ASN A 309 -6.59 21.39 -13.01
C ASN A 309 -7.45 22.67 -12.99
N SER A 310 -8.76 22.58 -12.69
CA SER A 310 -9.68 23.73 -12.65
C SER A 310 -9.39 24.77 -11.55
N GLY A 311 -8.55 24.43 -10.58
CA GLY A 311 -7.82 25.44 -9.78
C GLY A 311 -8.60 26.12 -8.66
N LYS A 312 -9.63 25.47 -8.10
CA LYS A 312 -10.26 25.88 -6.82
C LYS A 312 -10.53 24.74 -5.84
N LEU A 313 -10.15 23.51 -6.16
CA LEU A 313 -10.45 22.36 -5.31
C LEU A 313 -9.76 22.48 -3.95
N LYS A 314 -10.55 22.42 -2.87
CA LYS A 314 -10.09 22.52 -1.47
C LYS A 314 -10.10 21.18 -0.75
N VAL A 315 -11.04 20.28 -1.09
CA VAL A 315 -11.29 19.04 -0.34
C VAL A 315 -11.40 17.85 -1.30
N LEU A 316 -10.52 16.87 -1.07
CA LEU A 316 -10.42 15.61 -1.82
C LEU A 316 -10.42 14.36 -0.91
N SER A 317 -10.70 14.54 0.39
CA SER A 317 -10.73 13.44 1.36
C SER A 317 -11.59 12.26 0.89
N GLN A 318 -11.13 11.04 1.17
CA GLN A 318 -11.86 9.80 0.92
C GLN A 318 -12.24 9.53 -0.54
N ILE A 319 -11.67 10.25 -1.53
CA ILE A 319 -12.12 10.17 -2.93
C ILE A 319 -12.16 8.74 -3.48
N PHE A 320 -11.16 7.91 -3.18
CA PHE A 320 -11.10 6.50 -3.56
C PHE A 320 -11.10 5.55 -2.35
N GLU A 321 -11.55 5.99 -1.17
CA GLU A 321 -11.66 5.10 -0.03
C GLU A 321 -12.54 3.88 -0.37
N GLU A 322 -12.11 2.66 -0.02
CA GLU A 322 -12.77 1.39 -0.36
C GLU A 322 -12.80 1.03 -1.87
N CYS A 323 -12.01 1.69 -2.73
CA CYS A 323 -11.83 1.28 -4.14
C CYS A 323 -10.91 0.06 -4.27
N THR A 324 -11.40 -1.11 -3.92
CA THR A 324 -10.58 -2.32 -3.76
C THR A 324 -9.86 -2.78 -5.04
N SER A 325 -10.43 -2.53 -6.22
CA SER A 325 -9.84 -2.95 -7.52
C SER A 325 -9.01 -1.88 -8.22
N LEU A 326 -8.81 -0.72 -7.60
CA LEU A 326 -8.12 0.43 -8.23
C LEU A 326 -6.64 0.13 -8.45
N LYS A 327 -6.18 0.20 -9.70
CA LYS A 327 -4.80 -0.08 -10.13
C LYS A 327 -4.07 1.17 -10.63
N GLU A 328 -4.78 2.06 -11.33
CA GLU A 328 -4.19 3.26 -11.94
C GLU A 328 -4.97 4.51 -11.55
N VAL A 329 -4.25 5.55 -11.11
CA VAL A 329 -4.81 6.90 -10.98
C VAL A 329 -3.91 7.89 -11.71
N VAL A 330 -4.47 8.60 -12.68
CA VAL A 330 -3.81 9.74 -13.31
C VAL A 330 -4.08 10.98 -12.48
N MET A 331 -3.01 11.59 -11.94
CA MET A 331 -3.11 12.86 -11.22
C MET A 331 -3.19 14.05 -12.19
N PRO A 332 -3.80 15.17 -11.78
CA PRO A 332 -3.76 16.43 -12.55
C PRO A 332 -2.34 16.94 -12.75
N GLU A 333 -2.15 17.89 -13.65
CA GLU A 333 -0.86 18.57 -13.85
C GLU A 333 -0.55 19.55 -12.71
N THR A 334 -1.58 20.19 -12.12
CA THR A 334 -1.46 21.14 -11.00
C THR A 334 -2.68 21.11 -10.07
N ASN A 335 -2.51 21.43 -8.77
CA ASN A 335 -3.59 21.40 -7.76
C ASN A 335 -3.33 22.25 -6.49
N HIS A 336 -2.75 23.45 -6.63
CA HIS A 336 -2.27 24.37 -5.57
C HIS A 336 -3.27 24.87 -4.49
N TRP A 337 -4.46 24.28 -4.37
CA TRP A 337 -5.54 24.73 -3.49
C TRP A 337 -6.03 23.69 -2.48
N LEU A 338 -5.50 22.46 -2.51
CA LEU A 338 -5.89 21.39 -1.59
C LEU A 338 -5.59 21.75 -0.13
N THR A 339 -6.58 21.56 0.74
CA THR A 339 -6.49 21.84 2.19
C THR A 339 -6.87 20.63 3.04
N LEU A 340 -7.60 19.66 2.48
CA LEU A 340 -8.03 18.43 3.14
C LEU A 340 -7.95 17.27 2.12
N ALA A 341 -7.21 16.22 2.47
CA ALA A 341 -6.91 15.08 1.60
C ALA A 341 -6.83 13.76 2.39
N SER A 342 -7.53 13.65 3.52
CA SER A 342 -7.46 12.47 4.40
C SER A 342 -8.00 11.22 3.70
N ARG A 343 -7.40 10.05 3.97
CA ARG A 343 -7.90 8.74 3.51
C ARG A 343 -8.11 8.60 1.99
N MET A 344 -7.37 9.34 1.16
CA MET A 344 -7.56 9.33 -0.31
C MET A 344 -7.51 7.93 -0.93
N PHE A 345 -6.62 7.05 -0.44
CA PHE A 345 -6.43 5.67 -0.91
C PHE A 345 -6.60 4.64 0.21
N TYR A 346 -7.45 4.94 1.20
CA TYR A 346 -7.78 4.01 2.28
C TYR A 346 -8.46 2.76 1.70
N ASN A 347 -8.02 1.58 2.14
CA ASN A 347 -8.49 0.28 1.66
C ASN A 347 -8.49 0.14 0.12
N CYS A 348 -7.36 0.51 -0.51
CA CYS A 348 -7.05 0.29 -1.92
C CYS A 348 -5.95 -0.80 -2.11
N PRO A 349 -6.21 -2.10 -1.82
CA PRO A 349 -5.23 -3.18 -1.95
C PRO A 349 -4.57 -3.26 -3.34
N SER A 350 -5.35 -3.15 -4.43
CA SER A 350 -4.84 -3.30 -5.79
C SER A 350 -4.00 -2.13 -6.30
N LEU A 351 -3.94 -1.00 -5.58
CA LEU A 351 -3.19 0.19 -6.01
C LEU A 351 -1.71 0.00 -5.67
N ASP A 352 -0.99 -0.74 -6.50
CA ASP A 352 0.43 -1.02 -6.25
C ASP A 352 1.32 0.18 -6.58
N PHE A 353 0.95 1.02 -7.54
CA PHE A 353 1.73 2.19 -7.95
C PHE A 353 0.91 3.47 -7.97
N VAL A 354 1.48 4.57 -7.48
CA VAL A 354 0.87 5.90 -7.58
C VAL A 354 1.90 7.00 -7.78
N ASP A 355 1.67 7.87 -8.76
CA ASP A 355 2.49 9.05 -9.02
C ASP A 355 1.82 10.30 -8.42
N LEU A 356 2.35 10.79 -7.30
CA LEU A 356 1.88 11.97 -6.56
C LEU A 356 2.78 13.19 -6.78
N ARG A 357 3.69 13.21 -7.77
CA ARG A 357 4.64 14.32 -7.95
C ARG A 357 3.98 15.64 -8.32
N SER A 358 2.78 15.61 -8.90
CA SER A 358 1.97 16.79 -9.18
C SER A 358 1.00 17.16 -8.05
N LEU A 359 0.97 16.41 -6.94
CA LEU A 359 0.08 16.64 -5.80
C LEU A 359 0.75 17.56 -4.76
N ASP A 360 0.41 18.85 -4.81
CA ASP A 360 0.83 19.88 -3.87
C ASP A 360 0.02 19.75 -2.57
N LEU A 361 0.61 19.11 -1.56
CA LEU A 361 0.00 18.91 -0.25
C LEU A 361 0.51 19.95 0.76
N SER A 362 1.27 20.97 0.33
CA SER A 362 1.89 21.98 1.20
C SER A 362 0.87 22.65 2.14
N ARG A 363 -0.36 22.86 1.65
CA ARG A 363 -1.49 23.51 2.34
C ARG A 363 -2.41 22.57 3.11
N VAL A 364 -2.27 21.25 2.95
CA VAL A 364 -3.08 20.28 3.72
C VAL A 364 -2.63 20.31 5.18
N THR A 365 -3.58 20.39 6.11
CA THR A 365 -3.27 20.38 7.55
C THR A 365 -2.74 19.00 7.96
N GLU A 366 -1.75 18.93 8.85
CA GLU A 366 -1.05 17.68 9.16
C GLU A 366 -2.00 16.54 9.55
N GLY A 367 -2.94 16.78 10.47
CA GLY A 367 -3.95 15.78 10.87
C GLY A 367 -4.88 15.33 9.72
N ALA A 368 -5.13 16.20 8.72
CA ALA A 368 -5.92 15.84 7.55
C ALA A 368 -5.10 15.13 6.46
N PHE A 369 -3.81 14.86 6.68
CA PHE A 369 -2.98 14.02 5.83
C PHE A 369 -2.54 12.73 6.54
N THR A 370 -2.25 12.79 7.84
CA THR A 370 -1.80 11.63 8.64
C THR A 370 -2.92 10.68 9.06
N GLU A 371 -4.19 11.03 8.86
CA GLU A 371 -5.33 10.12 8.99
C GLU A 371 -5.38 9.11 7.83
N ASN A 372 -4.54 8.07 7.89
CA ASN A 372 -4.70 6.81 7.17
C ASN A 372 -4.78 6.95 5.63
N PHE A 373 -3.82 7.65 5.02
CA PHE A 373 -3.85 8.04 3.60
C PHE A 373 -3.78 6.83 2.64
N PHE A 374 -2.97 5.81 2.96
CA PHE A 374 -2.84 4.56 2.19
C PHE A 374 -3.23 3.29 2.98
N LEU A 375 -3.73 3.43 4.22
CA LEU A 375 -4.02 2.31 5.12
C LEU A 375 -4.95 1.29 4.47
N ASN A 376 -4.49 0.05 4.33
CA ASN A 376 -5.33 -1.09 4.03
C ASN A 376 -5.65 -1.89 5.32
N PRO A 377 -6.87 -1.85 5.87
CA PRO A 377 -7.23 -2.59 7.07
C PRO A 377 -7.37 -4.12 6.86
N SER A 378 -7.30 -4.64 5.62
CA SER A 378 -7.46 -6.08 5.37
C SER A 378 -6.19 -6.88 5.70
N GLU A 379 -6.34 -7.91 6.53
CA GLU A 379 -5.32 -8.93 6.84
C GLU A 379 -5.57 -10.26 6.08
N ASP A 380 -6.31 -10.24 4.96
CA ASP A 380 -6.70 -11.44 4.18
C ASP A 380 -5.54 -12.20 3.50
N GLY A 381 -4.31 -11.68 3.60
CA GLY A 381 -3.10 -12.28 3.04
C GLY A 381 -2.78 -11.87 1.60
N THR A 382 -3.50 -10.89 1.04
CA THR A 382 -3.15 -10.28 -0.26
C THR A 382 -1.83 -9.49 -0.20
N GLU A 383 -1.06 -9.47 -1.30
CA GLU A 383 0.16 -8.65 -1.40
C GLU A 383 -0.22 -7.15 -1.47
N ASN A 384 -0.32 -6.49 -0.31
CA ASN A 384 -0.62 -5.05 -0.17
C ASN A 384 0.53 -4.12 -0.60
N ARG A 385 1.18 -4.42 -1.73
CA ARG A 385 2.43 -3.76 -2.15
C ARG A 385 2.19 -2.31 -2.56
N LEU A 386 3.14 -1.41 -2.32
CA LEU A 386 3.03 0.00 -2.73
C LEU A 386 4.40 0.58 -3.14
N LEU A 387 4.39 1.35 -4.23
CA LEU A 387 5.48 2.21 -4.69
C LEU A 387 4.90 3.60 -4.96
N VAL A 388 5.43 4.61 -4.29
CA VAL A 388 4.95 6.00 -4.40
C VAL A 388 6.01 6.83 -5.12
N LEU A 389 5.60 7.64 -6.08
CA LEU A 389 6.43 8.76 -6.54
C LEU A 389 5.93 10.04 -5.89
N SER A 390 6.82 10.80 -5.26
CA SER A 390 6.48 12.14 -4.78
C SER A 390 7.72 12.98 -4.52
N THR A 391 7.56 14.29 -4.69
CA THR A 391 8.50 15.32 -4.25
C THR A 391 7.93 16.17 -3.10
N ASP A 392 6.73 15.87 -2.60
CA ASP A 392 6.11 16.59 -1.50
C ASP A 392 6.64 16.09 -0.14
N GLU A 393 7.08 17.03 0.71
CA GLU A 393 7.69 16.72 2.01
C GLU A 393 6.77 15.93 2.94
N LYS A 394 5.44 16.06 2.85
CA LYS A 394 4.52 15.29 3.69
C LYS A 394 4.48 13.82 3.27
N VAL A 395 4.51 13.54 1.96
CA VAL A 395 4.55 12.16 1.44
C VAL A 395 5.89 11.50 1.73
N ILE A 396 6.99 12.25 1.58
CA ILE A 396 8.36 11.77 1.87
C ILE A 396 8.52 11.41 3.35
N ASN A 397 7.93 12.18 4.26
CA ASN A 397 7.99 11.93 5.71
C ASN A 397 6.76 11.18 6.26
N TYR A 398 5.95 10.55 5.40
CA TYR A 398 4.76 9.82 5.82
C TYR A 398 5.13 8.52 6.55
N ASN A 399 4.46 8.22 7.67
CA ASN A 399 4.68 6.98 8.41
C ASN A 399 3.86 5.83 7.82
N PHE A 400 4.49 5.01 6.98
CA PHE A 400 3.86 3.84 6.37
C PHE A 400 3.72 2.62 7.29
N ASP A 401 4.40 2.58 8.46
CA ASP A 401 4.44 1.39 9.35
C ASP A 401 3.06 0.95 9.85
N TRP A 402 2.10 1.88 9.89
CA TRP A 402 0.74 1.63 10.37
C TRP A 402 -0.27 1.38 9.25
N ASP A 403 0.11 1.59 7.99
CA ASP A 403 -0.81 1.51 6.85
C ASP A 403 -1.04 0.07 6.36
N ASN A 404 -0.37 -0.94 6.94
CA ASN A 404 -0.47 -2.35 6.52
C ASN A 404 -0.27 -2.53 5.00
N ARG A 405 0.58 -1.67 4.44
CA ARG A 405 1.11 -1.73 3.08
C ARG A 405 2.52 -2.32 3.16
N THR A 406 2.96 -2.95 2.09
CA THR A 406 4.29 -3.57 2.01
C THR A 406 5.12 -2.96 0.91
N GLY A 407 6.42 -2.85 1.16
CA GLY A 407 7.41 -2.51 0.16
C GLY A 407 7.63 -3.61 -0.87
N SER A 408 8.64 -3.43 -1.70
CA SER A 408 9.11 -4.44 -2.65
C SER A 408 10.62 -4.56 -2.63
N GLY A 409 11.26 -4.29 -1.50
CA GLY A 409 12.71 -4.13 -1.40
C GLY A 409 13.52 -5.41 -1.64
N PRO A 410 14.85 -5.27 -1.63
CA PRO A 410 15.77 -6.36 -1.95
C PRO A 410 15.67 -7.53 -0.98
N THR A 411 16.15 -8.69 -1.43
CA THR A 411 16.29 -9.89 -0.61
C THR A 411 17.71 -9.97 -0.03
N MET A 412 17.80 -10.12 1.28
CA MET A 412 19.02 -10.06 2.09
C MET A 412 19.33 -11.43 2.70
N ASP A 413 20.36 -12.11 2.19
CA ASP A 413 20.82 -13.43 2.61
C ASP A 413 22.03 -13.32 3.55
N ALA A 414 21.85 -13.69 4.82
CA ALA A 414 22.88 -13.70 5.87
C ALA A 414 24.04 -14.68 5.59
N ASN A 415 23.98 -15.47 4.51
CA ASN A 415 25.09 -16.26 3.97
C ASN A 415 25.70 -17.23 5.02
N GLY A 416 24.82 -18.00 5.65
CA GLY A 416 25.14 -18.90 6.76
C GLY A 416 25.25 -18.23 8.13
N GLY A 417 24.90 -16.96 8.26
CA GLY A 417 24.58 -16.29 9.52
C GLY A 417 23.09 -16.30 9.84
N THR A 418 22.70 -15.60 10.92
CA THR A 418 21.31 -15.45 11.39
C THR A 418 20.99 -13.99 11.73
N PHE A 419 19.72 -13.61 11.55
CA PHE A 419 19.17 -12.34 12.05
C PHE A 419 18.61 -12.54 13.48
N ALA A 420 18.36 -11.45 14.21
CA ALA A 420 18.06 -11.41 15.65
C ALA A 420 16.72 -12.06 16.09
N SER A 421 16.05 -12.79 15.21
CA SER A 421 14.72 -13.38 15.39
C SER A 421 14.67 -14.91 15.19
N ASN A 422 15.80 -15.57 14.95
CA ASN A 422 15.90 -17.01 14.66
C ASN A 422 15.08 -17.50 13.44
N LEU A 423 14.63 -16.58 12.57
CA LEU A 423 14.16 -16.90 11.22
C LEU A 423 15.36 -17.28 10.35
N GLU A 424 15.15 -18.21 9.41
CA GLU A 424 16.21 -18.71 8.51
C GLU A 424 16.89 -17.56 7.75
N GLY A 425 18.15 -17.79 7.34
CA GLY A 425 19.11 -16.75 6.94
C GLY A 425 18.79 -15.94 5.67
N VAL A 426 17.55 -15.86 5.20
CA VAL A 426 17.13 -14.98 4.10
C VAL A 426 15.93 -14.16 4.53
N ARG A 427 16.02 -12.83 4.44
CA ARG A 427 14.93 -11.89 4.68
C ARG A 427 14.65 -11.06 3.44
N LYS A 428 13.43 -10.57 3.29
CA LYS A 428 13.05 -9.60 2.26
C LYS A 428 12.79 -8.26 2.93
N ASP A 429 13.31 -7.17 2.38
CA ASP A 429 12.92 -5.84 2.81
C ASP A 429 11.47 -5.54 2.38
N SER A 430 10.67 -5.06 3.33
CA SER A 430 9.27 -4.67 3.14
C SER A 430 9.06 -3.16 3.31
N SER A 431 10.12 -2.36 3.26
CA SER A 431 10.06 -0.90 3.36
C SER A 431 9.43 -0.29 2.11
N ILE A 432 8.47 0.63 2.28
CA ILE A 432 7.83 1.30 1.15
C ILE A 432 8.75 2.36 0.58
N PHE A 433 8.88 2.36 -0.74
CA PHE A 433 9.74 3.28 -1.46
C PHE A 433 8.93 4.51 -1.89
N VAL A 434 9.37 5.69 -1.42
CA VAL A 434 8.96 7.00 -1.95
C VAL A 434 10.10 7.54 -2.80
N LEU A 435 9.89 7.69 -4.11
CA LEU A 435 10.92 8.15 -5.04
C LEU A 435 10.57 9.52 -5.64
N PRO A 436 11.55 10.44 -5.81
CA PRO A 436 11.30 11.73 -6.46
C PRO A 436 11.06 11.61 -7.98
N GLU A 437 11.50 10.52 -8.60
CA GLU A 437 11.40 10.29 -10.05
C GLU A 437 11.56 8.79 -10.41
N LEU A 438 11.08 8.40 -11.61
CA LEU A 438 11.37 7.09 -12.21
C LEU A 438 12.71 7.11 -12.95
N SER A 439 13.82 7.17 -12.21
CA SER A 439 15.16 7.12 -12.79
C SER A 439 16.02 6.02 -12.18
N ASN A 440 16.94 5.44 -12.97
CA ASN A 440 17.88 4.43 -12.46
C ASN A 440 18.63 4.93 -11.22
N ALA A 441 19.00 6.21 -11.19
CA ALA A 441 19.70 6.80 -10.06
C ALA A 441 18.84 6.86 -8.79
N ALA A 442 17.56 7.24 -8.91
CA ALA A 442 16.63 7.26 -7.76
C ALA A 442 16.44 5.86 -7.16
N PHE A 443 16.27 4.82 -8.00
CA PHE A 443 16.17 3.43 -7.53
C PHE A 443 17.45 2.94 -6.85
N GLU A 444 18.62 3.07 -7.50
CA GLU A 444 19.88 2.58 -6.92
C GLU A 444 20.24 3.34 -5.62
N ASN A 445 19.95 4.64 -5.52
CA ASN A 445 20.13 5.40 -4.28
C ASN A 445 19.23 4.90 -3.14
N ALA A 446 17.95 4.61 -3.43
CA ALA A 446 17.03 4.10 -2.42
C ALA A 446 17.38 2.67 -1.98
N ILE A 447 17.77 1.80 -2.92
CA ILE A 447 18.27 0.45 -2.62
C ILE A 447 19.57 0.52 -1.79
N ALA A 448 20.51 1.41 -2.15
CA ALA A 448 21.75 1.58 -1.39
C ALA A 448 21.49 2.01 0.06
N ASN A 449 20.56 2.93 0.29
CA ASN A 449 20.14 3.37 1.63
C ASN A 449 19.54 2.20 2.44
N VAL A 450 18.64 1.41 1.84
CA VAL A 450 18.07 0.21 2.49
C VAL A 450 19.17 -0.80 2.83
N VAL A 451 20.11 -1.05 1.91
CA VAL A 451 21.21 -2.02 2.11
C VAL A 451 22.21 -1.54 3.19
N GLU A 452 22.51 -0.25 3.26
CA GLU A 452 23.38 0.35 4.27
C GLU A 452 22.76 0.29 5.68
N ASN A 453 21.45 0.51 5.78
CA ASN A 453 20.72 0.55 7.06
C ASN A 453 20.01 -0.77 7.44
N PHE A 454 20.20 -1.85 6.66
CA PHE A 454 19.58 -3.15 6.95
C PHE A 454 20.14 -3.79 8.23
N GLU A 455 19.34 -4.64 8.87
CA GLU A 455 19.74 -5.39 10.07
C GLU A 455 21.05 -6.18 9.84
N VAL A 456 22.07 -5.90 10.65
CA VAL A 456 23.36 -6.62 10.59
C VAL A 456 23.17 -8.06 11.10
N PRO A 457 23.40 -9.09 10.26
CA PRO A 457 23.33 -10.48 10.70
C PRO A 457 24.50 -10.84 11.61
N HIS A 458 24.37 -11.95 12.35
CA HIS A 458 25.43 -12.53 13.17
C HIS A 458 25.87 -13.89 12.62
N LYS A 459 27.17 -14.21 12.71
CA LYS A 459 27.73 -15.52 12.36
C LYS A 459 28.87 -15.87 13.30
N GLU A 460 28.82 -17.05 13.90
CA GLU A 460 29.79 -17.47 14.91
C GLU A 460 31.22 -17.51 14.34
N GLY A 461 32.16 -16.89 15.04
CA GLY A 461 33.57 -16.82 14.61
C GLY A 461 33.84 -15.93 13.39
N CYS A 462 32.90 -15.09 12.98
CA CYS A 462 33.06 -14.18 11.82
C CYS A 462 32.66 -12.73 12.16
N THR A 463 33.34 -11.77 11.53
CA THR A 463 32.97 -10.35 11.51
C THR A 463 32.24 -10.04 10.21
N PHE A 464 31.21 -9.19 10.25
CA PHE A 464 30.41 -8.80 9.09
C PHE A 464 31.11 -7.68 8.29
N ASP A 465 31.38 -7.94 7.00
CA ASP A 465 32.12 -7.02 6.10
C ASP A 465 31.19 -6.29 5.11
N GLY A 466 29.90 -6.17 5.44
CA GLY A 466 28.89 -5.56 4.58
C GLY A 466 28.22 -6.53 3.60
N TRP A 467 27.35 -5.96 2.76
CA TRP A 467 26.54 -6.69 1.78
C TRP A 467 27.18 -6.72 0.38
N GLU A 468 26.95 -7.80 -0.36
CA GLU A 468 27.40 -8.00 -1.75
C GLU A 468 26.20 -8.32 -2.66
N LYS A 469 26.03 -7.57 -3.76
CA LYS A 469 24.94 -7.78 -4.73
C LYS A 469 25.24 -9.02 -5.59
N VAL A 470 24.33 -10.00 -5.58
CA VAL A 470 24.53 -11.34 -6.16
C VAL A 470 23.94 -11.48 -7.55
N GLU A 471 22.77 -10.86 -7.78
CA GLU A 471 22.10 -10.82 -9.08
C GLU A 471 21.91 -9.35 -9.48
N ASN A 472 22.19 -9.03 -10.74
CA ASN A 472 22.05 -7.67 -11.28
C ASN A 472 21.10 -7.71 -12.49
N ILE A 473 19.87 -7.23 -12.31
CA ILE A 473 18.88 -7.16 -13.38
C ILE A 473 18.78 -5.71 -13.85
N THR A 474 19.58 -5.39 -14.86
CA THR A 474 19.45 -4.17 -15.64
C THR A 474 18.20 -4.27 -16.52
N VAL A 475 17.31 -3.29 -16.42
CA VAL A 475 16.14 -3.16 -17.29
C VAL A 475 16.30 -1.89 -18.12
N SER A 476 16.05 -2.00 -19.43
CA SER A 476 16.34 -0.94 -20.41
C SER A 476 15.38 0.26 -20.37
N SER A 477 14.25 0.14 -19.67
CA SER A 477 13.25 1.20 -19.47
C SER A 477 12.56 1.00 -18.13
N ILE A 478 12.28 2.08 -17.39
CA ILE A 478 11.56 2.02 -16.10
C ILE A 478 10.11 2.46 -16.30
N MET A 479 9.22 1.47 -16.44
CA MET A 479 7.78 1.59 -16.19
C MET A 479 7.46 1.08 -14.76
N ALA A 480 6.31 1.40 -14.17
CA ALA A 480 5.93 0.99 -12.81
C ALA A 480 6.03 -0.54 -12.57
N GLU A 481 5.45 -1.36 -13.45
CA GLU A 481 5.57 -2.83 -13.39
C GLU A 481 7.03 -3.30 -13.39
N SER A 482 7.87 -2.65 -14.19
CA SER A 482 9.29 -2.98 -14.30
C SER A 482 10.10 -2.50 -13.09
N ALA A 483 9.74 -1.36 -12.48
CA ALA A 483 10.35 -0.86 -11.25
C ALA A 483 10.15 -1.87 -10.11
N PHE A 484 8.92 -2.36 -9.95
CA PHE A 484 8.62 -3.46 -9.03
C PHE A 484 9.40 -4.72 -9.35
N SER A 485 9.51 -5.07 -10.64
CA SER A 485 10.28 -6.24 -11.07
C SER A 485 11.78 -6.15 -10.74
N ARG A 486 12.34 -4.95 -10.54
CA ARG A 486 13.74 -4.74 -10.14
C ARG A 486 13.91 -4.79 -8.63
N LEU A 487 13.17 -3.96 -7.89
CA LEU A 487 13.24 -3.92 -6.43
C LEU A 487 13.08 -5.33 -5.82
N ASN A 488 12.08 -6.10 -6.28
CA ASN A 488 11.82 -7.45 -5.77
C ASN A 488 12.90 -8.50 -6.10
N ARG A 489 13.77 -8.26 -7.10
CA ARG A 489 14.71 -9.27 -7.62
C ARG A 489 16.15 -9.04 -7.20
N ASP A 490 16.51 -7.83 -6.78
CA ASP A 490 17.86 -7.56 -6.29
C ASP A 490 18.11 -8.37 -5.01
N LYS A 491 19.19 -9.18 -5.04
CA LYS A 491 19.61 -10.06 -3.96
C LYS A 491 20.98 -9.67 -3.46
N TYR A 492 21.13 -9.59 -2.14
CA TYR A 492 22.38 -9.31 -1.47
C TYR A 492 22.76 -10.46 -0.55
N LYS A 493 24.07 -10.72 -0.41
CA LYS A 493 24.63 -11.68 0.56
C LYS A 493 25.55 -10.99 1.55
N ALA A 494 25.52 -11.43 2.79
CA ALA A 494 26.45 -10.99 3.82
C ALA A 494 27.86 -11.50 3.50
N ARG A 495 28.85 -10.60 3.55
CA ARG A 495 30.28 -10.95 3.53
C ARG A 495 30.80 -11.09 4.94
N TRP A 496 31.80 -11.95 5.09
CA TRP A 496 32.30 -12.42 6.38
C TRP A 496 33.82 -12.53 6.36
N SER A 497 34.47 -11.96 7.36
CA SER A 497 35.91 -12.14 7.65
C SER A 497 36.09 -12.97 8.91
N THR A 498 37.20 -13.70 8.99
CA THR A 498 37.66 -14.39 10.20
C THR A 498 38.91 -13.70 10.70
N GLU A 499 39.01 -13.40 11.99
CA GLU A 499 40.24 -12.82 12.55
C GLU A 499 41.43 -13.77 12.31
N ALA A 500 42.46 -13.28 11.61
CA ALA A 500 43.71 -14.00 11.45
C ALA A 500 44.55 -13.83 12.72
N SER A 501 44.70 -14.90 13.52
CA SER A 501 45.62 -14.87 14.67
C SER A 501 47.06 -14.68 14.18
N VAL A 502 47.67 -13.53 14.50
CA VAL A 502 49.11 -13.36 14.28
C VAL A 502 49.84 -14.31 15.22
N ILE A 503 50.67 -15.18 14.65
CA ILE A 503 51.47 -16.13 15.43
C ILE A 503 52.73 -15.41 15.88
N ASN A 504 52.82 -15.08 17.17
CA ASN A 504 54.04 -14.54 17.78
C ASN A 504 55.06 -15.67 17.96
N ARG A 505 56.24 -15.57 17.32
CA ARG A 505 57.32 -16.54 17.48
C ARG A 505 58.18 -16.16 18.71
N SER A 506 59.16 -17.00 19.03
CA SER A 506 60.11 -16.70 20.11
C SER A 506 61.42 -16.18 19.53
N PRO A 507 62.05 -15.16 20.14
CA PRO A 507 63.24 -14.50 19.60
C PRO A 507 64.45 -15.44 19.55
N VAL A 508 65.36 -15.20 18.61
CA VAL A 508 66.59 -15.98 18.45
C VAL A 508 67.78 -15.23 19.05
N ILE A 509 68.53 -15.89 19.94
CA ILE A 509 69.74 -15.33 20.57
C ILE A 509 71.01 -15.85 19.85
N SER A 510 71.76 -14.94 19.26
CA SER A 510 73.09 -15.19 18.73
C SER A 510 74.16 -14.83 19.75
N ALA A 511 74.86 -15.86 20.23
CA ALA A 511 75.94 -15.83 21.19
C ALA A 511 76.81 -17.07 20.94
N GLU A 512 78.12 -16.97 21.13
CA GLU A 512 79.08 -18.05 20.93
C GLU A 512 79.97 -18.24 22.17
N ASP A 513 80.47 -19.47 22.36
CA ASP A 513 81.43 -19.82 23.41
C ASP A 513 82.73 -19.03 23.24
N ARG A 514 83.34 -18.60 24.35
CA ARG A 514 84.55 -17.75 24.35
C ARG A 514 85.72 -18.40 25.06
N SER A 515 86.92 -18.00 24.68
CA SER A 515 88.15 -18.31 25.42
C SER A 515 88.88 -17.02 25.77
N LEU A 516 89.28 -16.89 27.04
CA LEU A 516 89.96 -15.74 27.62
C LEU A 516 91.30 -16.18 28.23
N LYS A 517 92.25 -15.28 28.36
CA LYS A 517 93.45 -15.46 29.17
C LYS A 517 93.20 -14.92 30.58
N VAL A 518 93.94 -15.45 31.56
CA VAL A 518 93.89 -14.94 32.94
C VAL A 518 94.24 -13.45 32.96
N GLY A 519 93.30 -12.62 33.44
CA GLY A 519 93.44 -11.17 33.52
C GLY A 519 92.85 -10.38 32.35
N ASP A 520 92.30 -11.03 31.31
CA ASP A 520 91.58 -10.34 30.24
C ASP A 520 90.30 -9.67 30.78
N ALA A 521 89.93 -8.52 30.19
CA ALA A 521 88.65 -7.89 30.47
C ALA A 521 87.51 -8.69 29.83
N PHE A 522 86.42 -8.91 30.57
CA PHE A 522 85.25 -9.63 30.08
C PHE A 522 83.98 -8.79 30.20
N ASP A 523 83.33 -8.53 29.05
CA ASP A 523 81.98 -8.02 28.97
C ASP A 523 81.05 -9.16 28.51
N PRO A 524 80.04 -9.55 29.32
CA PRO A 524 79.12 -10.63 28.95
C PRO A 524 78.26 -10.31 27.73
N LEU A 525 78.06 -9.04 27.34
CA LEU A 525 77.23 -8.66 26.20
C LEU A 525 78.01 -8.42 24.90
N ASP A 526 79.34 -8.27 24.97
CA ASP A 526 80.17 -8.05 23.78
C ASP A 526 79.98 -9.18 22.74
N GLY A 527 79.63 -8.83 21.50
CA GLY A 527 79.34 -9.82 20.45
C GLY A 527 78.05 -10.64 20.63
N VAL A 528 77.18 -10.33 21.59
CA VAL A 528 75.85 -10.95 21.73
C VAL A 528 74.80 -10.13 20.98
N SER A 529 73.87 -10.78 20.30
CA SER A 529 72.74 -10.13 19.64
C SER A 529 71.47 -10.99 19.72
N ALA A 530 70.31 -10.36 19.61
CA ALA A 530 69.04 -11.06 19.51
C ALA A 530 68.16 -10.44 18.42
N HIS A 531 67.39 -11.29 17.76
CA HIS A 531 66.52 -10.91 16.65
C HIS A 531 65.26 -11.76 16.66
N ASP A 532 64.14 -11.13 16.35
CA ASP A 532 62.85 -11.78 16.16
C ASP A 532 62.33 -11.54 14.72
N GLU A 533 61.54 -12.48 14.20
CA GLU A 533 61.01 -12.44 12.83
C GLU A 533 59.91 -11.39 12.65
N GLU A 534 59.15 -11.11 13.72
CA GLU A 534 58.08 -10.12 13.75
C GLU A 534 58.56 -8.75 14.29
N ASP A 535 59.34 -8.73 15.38
CA ASP A 535 59.80 -7.50 16.06
C ASP A 535 61.15 -6.93 15.58
N GLY A 536 61.94 -7.71 14.84
CA GLY A 536 63.25 -7.26 14.36
C GLY A 536 64.38 -7.36 15.40
N PRO A 537 65.45 -6.55 15.31
CA PRO A 537 66.60 -6.66 16.22
C PRO A 537 66.27 -6.12 17.62
N ILE A 538 66.47 -6.96 18.64
CA ILE A 538 66.17 -6.64 20.04
C ILE A 538 67.44 -6.09 20.72
N ALA A 539 67.33 -4.89 21.29
CA ALA A 539 68.41 -4.27 22.05
C ALA A 539 68.63 -4.98 23.39
N LEU A 540 69.90 -5.26 23.73
CA LEU A 540 70.27 -5.98 24.94
C LEU A 540 70.85 -5.05 26.01
N SER A 541 70.48 -5.28 27.27
CA SER A 541 71.05 -4.63 28.45
C SER A 541 71.63 -5.67 29.42
N ALA A 542 72.24 -5.20 30.52
CA ALA A 542 72.72 -6.07 31.59
C ALA A 542 71.58 -6.93 32.20
N ASP A 543 70.33 -6.47 32.12
CA ASP A 543 69.15 -7.18 32.65
C ASP A 543 68.83 -8.46 31.83
N ASN A 544 69.36 -8.60 30.61
CA ASN A 544 69.23 -9.81 29.80
C ASN A 544 70.21 -10.93 30.23
N VAL A 545 71.17 -10.65 31.12
CA VAL A 545 72.14 -11.64 31.62
C VAL A 545 71.59 -12.29 32.90
N MET A 546 70.88 -13.41 32.74
CA MET A 546 70.24 -14.14 33.85
C MET A 546 71.24 -14.81 34.79
N PHE A 547 72.39 -15.23 34.27
CA PHE A 547 73.44 -15.89 35.03
C PHE A 547 74.81 -15.58 34.40
N ASN A 548 75.80 -15.33 35.24
CA ASN A 548 77.20 -15.14 34.85
C ASN A 548 78.08 -15.46 36.06
N ASP A 549 78.90 -16.50 35.97
CA ASP A 549 79.87 -16.88 37.01
C ASP A 549 81.34 -16.66 36.59
N VAL A 550 81.58 -15.98 35.47
CA VAL A 550 82.91 -15.81 34.86
C VAL A 550 83.87 -15.03 35.78
N ASP A 551 84.87 -15.73 36.30
CA ASP A 551 85.99 -15.15 37.02
C ASP A 551 87.26 -15.17 36.15
N ALA A 552 87.47 -14.10 35.38
CA ALA A 552 88.63 -13.94 34.49
C ALA A 552 89.99 -13.91 35.23
N SER A 553 90.02 -13.88 36.57
CA SER A 553 91.27 -13.96 37.34
C SER A 553 91.74 -15.39 37.59
N ARG A 554 90.95 -16.41 37.23
CA ARG A 554 91.22 -17.82 37.54
C ARG A 554 91.00 -18.72 36.32
N PRO A 555 91.91 -19.67 36.04
CA PRO A 555 91.66 -20.69 35.01
C PRO A 555 90.46 -21.57 35.36
N GLY A 556 89.55 -21.74 34.40
CA GLY A 556 88.28 -22.45 34.62
C GLY A 556 87.39 -22.46 33.39
N ASN A 557 86.34 -23.27 33.44
CA ASN A 557 85.20 -23.17 32.52
C ASN A 557 84.04 -22.56 33.29
N TYR A 558 83.48 -21.49 32.73
CA TYR A 558 82.42 -20.67 33.30
C TYR A 558 81.23 -20.63 32.33
N SER A 559 80.08 -20.14 32.78
CA SER A 559 78.84 -20.09 32.00
C SER A 559 78.19 -18.71 32.08
N VAL A 560 77.72 -18.22 30.95
CA VAL A 560 76.82 -17.05 30.87
C VAL A 560 75.51 -17.47 30.22
N THR A 561 74.38 -17.16 30.86
CA THR A 561 73.04 -17.44 30.35
C THR A 561 72.30 -16.15 30.10
N TYR A 562 71.81 -15.99 28.87
CA TYR A 562 71.02 -14.85 28.42
C TYR A 562 69.54 -15.24 28.33
N ARG A 563 68.65 -14.29 28.62
CA ARG A 563 67.22 -14.38 28.33
C ARG A 563 66.74 -13.13 27.61
N VAL A 564 65.99 -13.33 26.53
CA VAL A 564 65.40 -12.25 25.74
C VAL A 564 63.91 -12.53 25.58
N MET A 565 63.11 -11.47 25.69
CA MET A 565 61.66 -11.49 25.54
C MET A 565 61.28 -10.46 24.46
N ASP A 566 60.41 -10.84 23.55
CA ASP A 566 59.85 -9.95 22.52
C ASP A 566 58.69 -9.09 23.07
N SER A 567 58.13 -8.20 22.25
CA SER A 567 57.03 -7.31 22.65
C SER A 567 55.69 -8.04 22.82
N GLY A 568 55.51 -9.20 22.16
CA GLY A 568 54.39 -10.12 22.35
C GLY A 568 54.51 -11.01 23.59
N GLY A 569 55.64 -10.98 24.29
CA GLY A 569 55.90 -11.68 25.55
C GLY A 569 56.38 -13.12 25.41
N ALA A 570 56.68 -13.62 24.20
CA ALA A 570 57.41 -14.87 24.07
C ALA A 570 58.90 -14.65 24.40
N SER A 571 59.63 -15.73 24.71
CA SER A 571 60.99 -15.60 25.24
C SER A 571 61.86 -16.81 24.95
N SER A 572 63.15 -16.56 24.74
CA SER A 572 64.17 -17.59 24.56
C SER A 572 65.32 -17.41 25.55
N GLU A 573 66.01 -18.51 25.84
CA GLU A 573 67.19 -18.55 26.68
C GLU A 573 68.35 -19.24 25.95
N LYS A 574 69.58 -18.78 26.21
CA LYS A 574 70.79 -19.39 25.65
C LYS A 574 71.96 -19.28 26.62
N SER A 575 72.65 -20.39 26.86
CA SER A 575 73.90 -20.42 27.61
C SER A 575 75.09 -20.54 26.67
N ILE A 576 76.19 -19.87 27.02
CA ILE A 576 77.51 -20.05 26.40
C ILE A 576 78.54 -20.44 27.47
N ALA A 577 79.55 -21.21 27.07
CA ALA A 577 80.71 -21.49 27.89
C ALA A 577 81.81 -20.43 27.68
N VAL A 578 82.43 -19.99 28.77
CA VAL A 578 83.59 -19.08 28.75
C VAL A 578 84.76 -19.76 29.44
N LYS A 579 85.82 -20.03 28.69
CA LYS A 579 87.00 -20.76 29.18
C LYS A 579 88.17 -19.83 29.42
N VAL A 580 88.62 -19.73 30.67
CA VAL A 580 89.81 -18.95 31.06
C VAL A 580 91.04 -19.86 31.12
N VAL A 581 92.13 -19.49 30.45
CA VAL A 581 93.38 -20.28 30.37
C VAL A 581 94.61 -19.51 30.84
N ASP A 582 95.58 -20.23 31.40
CA ASP A 582 96.90 -19.73 31.83
C ASP A 582 97.99 -20.19 30.84
N GLU A 583 98.94 -19.31 30.51
CA GLU A 583 100.00 -19.53 29.53
C GLU A 583 101.40 -19.36 30.14
N HIS A 584 101.95 -20.42 30.74
CA HIS A 584 103.41 -20.55 30.93
C HIS A 584 103.85 -22.03 30.84
N VAL A 585 104.54 -22.39 29.74
CA VAL A 585 105.82 -23.17 29.66
C VAL A 585 106.13 -23.53 28.19
N THR A 586 107.42 -23.70 27.90
CA THR A 586 108.12 -23.52 26.61
C THR A 586 108.12 -24.68 25.59
N GLN A 587 108.45 -24.30 24.34
CA GLN A 587 108.69 -25.07 23.10
C GLN A 587 109.55 -26.35 23.19
N LEU A 588 109.45 -27.24 22.18
CA LEU A 588 110.53 -27.49 21.19
C LEU A 588 110.23 -28.55 20.07
N VAL A 589 110.84 -28.32 18.89
CA VAL A 589 111.14 -29.23 17.74
C VAL A 589 110.06 -29.59 16.68
N THR A 590 110.22 -28.98 15.50
CA THR A 590 109.78 -29.34 14.12
C THR A 590 110.57 -30.54 13.54
N PRO A 591 110.13 -31.32 12.51
CA PRO A 591 110.07 -30.77 11.13
C PRO A 591 109.21 -31.46 10.02
N THR A 592 108.92 -30.66 8.96
CA THR A 592 108.91 -30.95 7.49
C THR A 592 108.14 -32.12 6.83
N GLY A 593 107.59 -31.84 5.64
CA GLY A 593 107.14 -32.80 4.61
C GLY A 593 105.61 -32.75 4.40
N GLU A 594 105.01 -31.95 3.50
CA GLU A 594 105.11 -31.87 2.02
C GLU A 594 104.20 -32.90 1.28
N GLU A 595 103.60 -32.44 0.17
CA GLU A 595 102.78 -33.14 -0.85
C GLU A 595 101.29 -33.53 -0.58
N THR A 596 100.43 -33.02 -1.46
CA THR A 596 99.13 -33.55 -1.91
C THR A 596 99.35 -34.70 -2.93
N PRO A 597 98.42 -35.68 -3.18
CA PRO A 597 97.06 -35.37 -3.67
C PRO A 597 95.92 -36.42 -3.45
N GLY A 598 94.68 -35.98 -3.77
CA GLY A 598 93.71 -36.71 -4.62
C GLY A 598 93.22 -38.14 -4.29
N GLY A 599 92.00 -38.23 -3.76
CA GLY A 599 90.85 -38.79 -4.52
C GLY A 599 90.47 -40.29 -4.45
N LYS A 600 89.17 -40.52 -4.14
CA LYS A 600 88.30 -41.67 -4.53
C LYS A 600 88.66 -43.05 -3.92
N THR A 601 87.74 -43.99 -3.65
CA THR A 601 86.31 -44.15 -4.04
C THR A 601 85.58 -45.12 -3.11
N ALA A 602 84.24 -44.98 -2.99
CA ALA A 602 83.22 -46.02 -2.74
C ALA A 602 83.35 -46.98 -1.51
N GLY A 603 82.28 -47.36 -0.82
CA GLY A 603 80.85 -47.00 -0.94
C GLY A 603 79.99 -47.97 -0.14
N GLY A 604 78.69 -47.67 0.03
CA GLY A 604 77.73 -48.56 0.69
C GLY A 604 76.89 -47.86 1.75
N GLU A 605 75.65 -47.55 1.41
CA GLU A 605 74.63 -46.95 2.28
C GLU A 605 73.34 -47.83 2.24
N PRO A 606 72.29 -47.59 3.06
CA PRO A 606 72.13 -48.35 4.29
C PRO A 606 70.74 -49.04 4.41
N LYS A 607 70.46 -49.69 5.55
CA LYS A 607 69.08 -49.90 6.01
C LYS A 607 68.98 -50.05 7.53
N ALA A 608 68.04 -49.33 8.15
CA ALA A 608 67.79 -49.29 9.59
C ALA A 608 66.48 -50.01 9.99
N MET A 609 66.37 -50.45 11.26
CA MET A 609 65.13 -50.88 11.93
C MET A 609 65.24 -50.73 13.48
N PRO A 610 64.12 -50.78 14.26
CA PRO A 610 63.95 -49.98 15.49
C PRO A 610 63.80 -50.79 16.82
N ARG A 611 63.72 -50.08 17.98
CA ARG A 611 63.18 -50.47 19.32
C ARG A 611 63.51 -49.39 20.38
N THR A 612 62.88 -49.19 21.55
CA THR A 612 61.52 -49.42 22.13
C THR A 612 61.40 -48.56 23.42
N GLY A 613 60.22 -48.45 24.07
CA GLY A 613 60.03 -47.73 25.37
C GLY A 613 59.65 -48.65 26.56
N ASP A 614 59.47 -48.06 27.75
CA ASP A 614 58.77 -48.66 28.93
C ASP A 614 58.39 -47.58 29.99
N GLY A 615 57.45 -47.88 30.91
CA GLY A 615 56.89 -46.98 31.97
C GLY A 615 57.69 -46.92 33.30
N PRO A 616 57.12 -46.65 34.51
CA PRO A 616 55.71 -46.90 34.96
C PRO A 616 55.02 -45.95 36.03
N PHE A 617 53.72 -46.20 36.27
CA PHE A 617 52.85 -46.02 37.50
C PHE A 617 53.04 -44.93 38.61
N GLY A 618 51.96 -44.16 38.89
CA GLY A 618 51.14 -44.31 40.13
C GLY A 618 51.04 -43.21 41.24
N VAL A 619 49.81 -42.96 41.75
CA VAL A 619 49.40 -42.28 43.04
C VAL A 619 49.62 -40.74 43.13
N GLY A 620 48.80 -39.89 43.78
CA GLY A 620 47.43 -39.99 44.33
C GLY A 620 47.07 -38.99 45.47
N ILE A 621 45.95 -38.25 45.31
CA ILE A 621 45.03 -37.67 46.34
C ILE A 621 45.50 -36.54 47.31
N PHE A 622 44.81 -35.38 47.27
CA PHE A 622 44.10 -34.62 48.36
C PHE A 622 43.61 -33.30 47.71
N GLY A 623 42.34 -32.84 47.77
CA GLY A 623 41.52 -32.48 48.94
C GLY A 623 41.65 -30.96 49.20
N LEU A 624 40.62 -30.14 49.43
CA LEU A 624 39.19 -30.37 49.73
C LEU A 624 38.41 -29.02 49.69
N ALA A 625 37.07 -29.08 49.71
CA ALA A 625 36.15 -28.12 50.38
C ALA A 625 35.84 -26.72 49.78
N LEU A 626 34.63 -26.13 49.91
CA LEU A 626 33.31 -26.58 50.44
C LEU A 626 32.18 -25.55 50.11
N LEU A 627 30.91 -26.02 50.01
CA LEU A 627 29.62 -25.34 50.35
C LEU A 627 29.09 -24.13 49.50
N SER A 628 27.78 -23.90 49.31
CA SER A 628 26.56 -24.71 49.61
C SER A 628 25.21 -24.12 49.10
N LEU A 629 24.27 -25.02 48.76
CA LEU A 629 22.80 -25.03 48.98
C LEU A 629 21.82 -23.96 48.42
N GLY A 630 20.62 -24.46 48.07
CA GLY A 630 19.36 -23.74 47.77
C GLY A 630 19.00 -23.80 46.27
N GLY A 631 17.90 -24.38 45.77
CA GLY A 631 16.53 -24.46 46.29
C GLY A 631 15.76 -23.17 45.92
N LEU A 632 14.51 -23.15 45.42
CA LEU A 632 13.50 -24.20 45.16
C LEU A 632 12.30 -23.54 44.41
N LEU A 633 11.72 -24.19 43.38
CA LEU A 633 10.35 -24.01 42.82
C LEU A 633 9.83 -22.66 42.22
N LEU A 634 8.97 -22.81 41.20
CA LEU A 634 7.82 -21.93 40.81
C LEU A 634 8.13 -20.52 40.22
N ALA A 635 7.34 -19.93 39.31
CA ALA A 635 6.11 -20.36 38.61
C ALA A 635 5.95 -19.67 37.23
N LEU A 636 5.14 -20.27 36.35
CA LEU A 636 4.58 -19.64 35.14
C LEU A 636 3.30 -18.86 35.47
N ARG A 637 3.23 -17.56 35.12
CA ARG A 637 2.02 -16.80 34.70
C ARG A 637 2.44 -15.38 34.29
N ARG A 638 2.36 -15.01 33.00
CA ARG A 638 1.20 -14.35 32.38
C ARG A 638 0.64 -13.17 33.19
N THR A 639 1.01 -11.96 32.77
CA THR A 639 0.25 -10.71 33.01
C THR A 639 0.16 -9.93 31.70
N LYS A 640 -1.06 -9.84 31.16
CA LYS A 640 -1.51 -8.70 30.35
C LYS A 640 -2.71 -8.13 31.09
N SER A 641 -2.71 -6.82 31.29
CA SER A 641 -3.87 -5.96 31.51
C SER A 641 -3.75 -4.83 30.51
#